data_AF-A0A8H7ZIF8-F1
#
_entry.id   AF-A0A8H7ZIF8-F1
#
_cell.length_a   1.000
_cell.length_b   1.000
_cell.length_c   1.000
_cell.angle_alpha   90.00
_cell.angle_beta   90.00
_cell.angle_gamma   90.00
#
_symmetry.space_group_name_H-M   'P 1'
#
loop_
_entity.id
_entity.type
_entity.pdbx_description
1 polymer ?
#
loop_
_entity_poly.entity_id
_entity_poly.type
_entity_poly.pdbx_seq_one_letter_code
_entity_poly.pdbx_strand_id
1 'polypeptide(L)'
;MSYRGRGRGGGYNNNYQNRNNFGNQQQNVDAFVAANAYPIEIMGWNGASSSECINFISRKCRIVVSNYSVDQNTGVLKGYVRNESQANELLNWSGVKFAGQSLRFSKGPSTISNQMGGGSVSGSGGSTIETITNFLKTRYQPDIKMLNLSGVKQDANLNAQGFFASVSVSSKFFPALMKVASDLKLDVESVDLSSNELNDLQAISSMTQTFPKLKNLSLQNNNLSRTKVFEIWKNKLNFLRELILFNNPIVQTTNPAEIQDIKLELMRWFPRLVVLNGEILRNEQALEANNTSPFGSQAMFFQDDDTKNLATNFVANYLNLWDTNRAGLMVLYQNESQFSMQLDTSHPHLIGDSNSTTSIDFGNYMPHSRNLTRISSGKARMSKVAVGTEQIYKSFQQLPKTKHSLVENPTSFSMECYKYAPLNGIVITIHGSFEETAQPEISDSSSSQSSRGGRFHSQSRNKKPSLSKKSFDRTFIVLPGPNGSMIVASDLLLIRPFNIDIPWTNSYPPTQPSSQPPPTATTIPGQQQPPNGLQGATPMAAAPPASAPSMVDLPPEIKSNLQVPQQELLVKIVMETKLNLQYALMLCEQSQWDFNQTMQVKRSVPSFHLVKHGIDFKMGYNIAMVTDFFYPQPGGVEFHVYHLAQKLIDLGHSVIVITHNYNERNGIRYLTNGLKVYYVPYWVLYRSSSLPTVYSAFPILRNIFIREAIDIVHGHGSLSTFGLEAIFHARTMGLKTVFTDHSLLGFADMGFIWGNKALKFAIGDVGHVICVSHTCKENTALRASIEPWKVSVIPNAVISKDFQPDLHSGNNKSNDVITIVVITRLFPNKGADLLTAIIPRICLSNPKVNFIIAGDGPKFLDMEQMREKFFLQERVKLIGAVKHEEVRNVMTQGEIYLHPSLTEAFGTVIVEAASCGLYVVTTKVGGIPEVLPSNMTSFAEPEEDSLVETTLDAINKIQSGEVDTSNFHDSVSKMYSWSDIAKRTEAVYDSLDLNELNAPLIEKLSKFYSYGLIAGKLF
;
A
#
# COMPACT_ATOMS: atom_id res chain seq x y z
N MET A 1 62.32 -12.48 12.42
CA MET A 1 62.02 -13.93 12.29
C MET A 1 60.50 -14.06 12.31
N SER A 2 59.86 -14.09 11.14
CA SER A 2 59.57 -15.29 10.34
C SER A 2 58.56 -16.20 11.06
N TYR A 3 57.46 -16.67 10.47
CA TYR A 3 57.08 -16.79 9.07
C TYR A 3 55.64 -17.35 9.02
N ARG A 4 54.87 -16.92 7.99
CA ARG A 4 53.94 -17.69 7.10
C ARG A 4 53.07 -18.83 7.67
N GLY A 5 51.82 -19.01 7.23
CA GLY A 5 51.06 -18.36 6.16
C GLY A 5 49.97 -19.27 5.55
N ARG A 6 49.10 -18.62 4.75
CA ARG A 6 48.09 -19.13 3.77
C ARG A 6 46.85 -19.84 4.34
N GLY A 7 45.62 -19.51 3.94
CA GLY A 7 45.10 -18.52 2.99
C GLY A 7 43.76 -18.98 2.40
N ARG A 8 42.75 -18.09 2.41
CA ARG A 8 41.94 -17.65 1.24
C ARG A 8 40.92 -16.58 1.69
N GLY A 9 41.34 -15.32 1.64
CA GLY A 9 40.48 -14.16 1.32
C GLY A 9 40.34 -14.03 -0.21
N GLY A 10 39.58 -13.11 -0.79
CA GLY A 10 39.22 -11.76 -0.35
C GLY A 10 39.64 -10.77 -1.44
N GLY A 11 38.90 -9.66 -1.61
CA GLY A 11 39.21 -8.65 -2.62
C GLY A 11 38.58 -7.27 -2.40
N TYR A 12 38.34 -6.87 -1.16
CA TYR A 12 38.42 -5.46 -0.77
C TYR A 12 39.92 -5.10 -0.74
N ASN A 13 40.32 -4.01 -1.39
CA ASN A 13 41.64 -3.44 -1.15
C ASN A 13 41.51 -1.93 -0.90
N ASN A 14 42.02 -1.54 0.27
CA ASN A 14 42.25 -0.19 0.70
C ASN A 14 43.77 -0.09 0.84
N ASN A 15 44.46 0.67 -0.01
CA ASN A 15 45.73 1.26 0.41
C ASN A 15 46.06 2.52 -0.42
N TYR A 16 46.04 3.63 0.32
CA TYR A 16 46.76 4.85 0.05
C TYR A 16 48.26 4.56 -0.04
N GLN A 17 48.86 4.86 -1.19
CA GLN A 17 50.15 5.55 -1.40
C GLN A 17 50.70 5.19 -2.79
N ASN A 18 50.08 5.77 -3.81
CA ASN A 18 50.78 6.26 -4.99
C ASN A 18 49.97 7.46 -5.51
N ARG A 19 50.17 8.61 -4.85
CA ARG A 19 49.74 9.92 -5.34
C ARG A 19 50.59 10.24 -6.56
N ASN A 20 50.01 10.14 -7.76
CA ASN A 20 50.30 10.99 -8.94
C ASN A 20 49.66 10.44 -10.22
N ASN A 21 48.36 10.11 -10.22
CA ASN A 21 47.64 9.87 -11.49
C ASN A 21 46.12 10.11 -11.47
N PHE A 22 45.64 10.96 -10.55
CA PHE A 22 44.22 11.37 -10.47
C PHE A 22 43.91 12.72 -11.17
N GLY A 23 44.83 13.23 -12.01
CA GLY A 23 44.62 14.50 -12.73
C GLY A 23 43.64 14.42 -13.90
N ASN A 24 43.47 13.26 -14.53
CA ASN A 24 42.78 13.17 -15.84
C ASN A 24 41.32 12.71 -15.79
N GLN A 25 40.80 12.25 -14.64
CA GLN A 25 39.36 11.89 -14.51
C GLN A 25 38.51 12.97 -13.86
N GLN A 26 39.10 13.92 -13.12
CA GLN A 26 38.37 15.07 -12.58
C GLN A 26 38.03 16.10 -13.68
N GLN A 27 38.93 16.29 -14.66
CA GLN A 27 38.73 17.24 -15.77
C GLN A 27 37.53 16.89 -16.67
N ASN A 28 37.17 15.61 -16.82
CA ASN A 28 36.04 15.20 -17.67
C ASN A 28 34.68 15.30 -16.96
N VAL A 29 34.64 15.29 -15.62
CA VAL A 29 33.41 15.46 -14.83
C VAL A 29 33.06 16.95 -14.69
N ASP A 30 34.07 17.81 -14.52
CA ASP A 30 33.87 19.27 -14.45
C ASP A 30 33.44 19.86 -15.81
N ALA A 31 33.85 19.23 -16.93
CA ALA A 31 33.42 19.62 -18.28
C ALA A 31 31.94 19.27 -18.58
N PHE A 32 31.40 18.20 -17.98
CA PHE A 32 30.01 17.76 -18.19
C PHE A 32 29.00 18.57 -17.36
N VAL A 33 29.40 19.05 -16.18
CA VAL A 33 28.57 19.94 -15.33
C VAL A 33 28.41 21.33 -15.95
N ALA A 34 29.39 21.79 -16.74
CA ALA A 34 29.36 23.11 -17.38
C ALA A 34 28.27 23.29 -18.46
N ALA A 35 27.69 22.21 -19.00
CA ALA A 35 26.73 22.30 -20.11
C ALA A 35 25.28 22.62 -19.68
N ASN A 36 24.93 22.42 -18.40
CA ASN A 36 23.58 22.66 -17.84
C ASN A 36 23.59 23.60 -16.62
N ALA A 37 24.69 24.31 -16.40
CA ALA A 37 24.89 25.17 -15.24
C ALA A 37 24.37 26.61 -15.46
N TYR A 38 23.73 27.20 -14.44
CA TYR A 38 23.24 28.58 -14.47
C TYR A 38 24.23 29.51 -13.72
N PRO A 39 24.66 30.64 -14.34
CA PRO A 39 25.66 31.52 -13.72
C PRO A 39 25.06 32.36 -12.58
N ILE A 40 25.82 32.50 -11.49
CA ILE A 40 25.47 33.33 -10.33
C ILE A 40 26.66 34.20 -9.92
N GLU A 41 26.37 35.42 -9.50
CA GLU A 41 27.30 36.39 -8.95
C GLU A 41 27.00 36.63 -7.47
N ILE A 42 28.05 36.61 -6.65
CA ILE A 42 27.99 36.70 -5.19
C ILE A 42 28.82 37.92 -4.77
N MET A 43 28.15 38.88 -4.15
CA MET A 43 28.73 40.13 -3.64
C MET A 43 28.69 40.17 -2.11
N GLY A 44 29.56 40.97 -1.48
CA GLY A 44 29.58 41.16 -0.03
C GLY A 44 30.29 40.05 0.75
N TRP A 45 31.08 39.21 0.08
CA TRP A 45 31.77 38.06 0.68
C TRP A 45 33.16 38.39 1.26
N ASN A 46 33.66 39.62 1.07
CA ASN A 46 35.03 40.07 1.32
C ASN A 46 35.50 40.06 2.80
N GLY A 47 34.78 39.39 3.70
CA GLY A 47 35.17 39.20 5.11
C GLY A 47 35.84 37.86 5.41
N ALA A 48 35.94 36.95 4.43
CA ALA A 48 36.57 35.63 4.58
C ALA A 48 37.00 35.08 3.20
N SER A 49 37.54 33.86 3.15
CA SER A 49 37.97 33.26 1.88
C SER A 49 36.78 32.87 0.97
N SER A 50 37.02 32.84 -0.33
CA SER A 50 36.03 32.44 -1.34
C SER A 50 35.47 31.03 -1.08
N SER A 51 36.33 30.09 -0.65
CA SER A 51 35.92 28.73 -0.29
C SER A 51 35.05 28.67 0.96
N GLU A 52 35.31 29.51 1.98
CA GLU A 52 34.47 29.62 3.17
C GLU A 52 33.09 30.19 2.86
N CYS A 53 33.01 31.18 1.96
CA CYS A 53 31.74 31.73 1.49
C CYS A 53 30.92 30.65 0.76
N ILE A 54 31.54 29.89 -0.15
CA ILE A 54 30.85 28.80 -0.86
C ILE A 54 30.41 27.68 0.08
N ASN A 55 31.25 27.30 1.05
CA ASN A 55 30.87 26.33 2.08
C ASN A 55 29.73 26.83 2.97
N PHE A 56 29.73 28.11 3.31
CA PHE A 56 28.63 28.75 4.04
C PHE A 56 27.32 28.69 3.23
N ILE A 57 27.35 29.07 1.95
CA ILE A 57 26.18 29.01 1.06
C ILE A 57 25.65 27.57 0.95
N SER A 58 26.54 26.59 0.75
CA SER A 58 26.18 25.17 0.70
C SER A 58 25.51 24.67 1.98
N ARG A 59 26.00 25.07 3.16
CA ARG A 59 25.43 24.66 4.45
C ARG A 59 24.14 25.40 4.81
N LYS A 60 24.09 26.71 4.59
CA LYS A 60 22.98 27.59 5.01
C LYS A 60 21.84 27.60 4.01
N CYS A 61 22.15 27.69 2.72
CA CYS A 61 21.17 27.78 1.64
C CYS A 61 20.86 26.41 1.02
N ARG A 62 21.64 25.36 1.36
CA ARG A 62 21.52 23.99 0.79
C ARG A 62 21.70 23.94 -0.74
N ILE A 63 22.43 24.91 -1.31
CA ILE A 63 22.70 25.01 -2.74
C ILE A 63 24.21 24.96 -2.97
N VAL A 64 24.65 24.09 -3.87
CA VAL A 64 26.06 23.92 -4.23
C VAL A 64 26.41 24.87 -5.37
N VAL A 65 27.41 25.72 -5.14
CA VAL A 65 28.01 26.58 -6.18
C VAL A 65 29.30 25.93 -6.66
N SER A 66 29.34 25.55 -7.93
CA SER A 66 30.46 24.90 -8.61
C SER A 66 31.23 25.89 -9.49
N ASN A 67 32.47 25.53 -9.89
CA ASN A 67 33.31 26.30 -10.81
C ASN A 67 33.39 27.81 -10.49
N TYR A 68 33.62 28.13 -9.21
CA TYR A 68 33.64 29.52 -8.77
C TYR A 68 35.01 30.16 -8.96
N SER A 69 35.02 31.44 -9.30
CA SER A 69 36.21 32.28 -9.40
C SER A 69 35.92 33.68 -8.89
N VAL A 70 36.97 34.38 -8.47
CA VAL A 70 36.85 35.78 -8.04
C VAL A 70 37.28 36.66 -9.21
N ASP A 71 36.39 37.54 -9.64
CA ASP A 71 36.71 38.57 -10.62
C ASP A 71 37.65 39.60 -9.96
N GLN A 72 38.92 39.62 -10.39
CA GLN A 72 39.96 40.45 -9.78
C GLN A 72 39.73 41.95 -9.94
N ASN A 73 38.90 42.37 -10.91
CA ASN A 73 38.62 43.78 -11.16
C ASN A 73 37.43 44.30 -10.34
N THR A 74 36.44 43.45 -10.07
CA THR A 74 35.19 43.85 -9.40
C THR A 74 35.05 43.30 -7.97
N GLY A 75 35.89 42.34 -7.58
CA GLY A 75 35.79 41.63 -6.31
C GLY A 75 34.55 40.74 -6.19
N VAL A 76 33.81 40.52 -7.28
CA VAL A 76 32.60 39.68 -7.31
C VAL A 76 33.00 38.22 -7.44
N LEU A 77 32.41 37.36 -6.61
CA LEU A 77 32.62 35.92 -6.71
C LEU A 77 31.59 35.33 -7.68
N LYS A 78 32.07 34.81 -8.81
CA LYS A 78 31.27 34.22 -9.88
C LYS A 78 31.27 32.72 -9.72
N GLY A 79 30.15 32.05 -9.97
CA GLY A 79 30.06 30.60 -9.91
C GLY A 79 28.83 30.05 -10.62
N TYR A 80 28.60 28.75 -10.49
CA TYR A 80 27.58 28.05 -11.26
C TYR A 80 26.71 27.15 -10.38
N VAL A 81 25.39 27.26 -10.52
CA VAL A 81 24.40 26.40 -9.86
C VAL A 81 23.71 25.48 -10.87
N ARG A 82 23.03 24.43 -10.41
CA ARG A 82 22.57 23.34 -11.26
C ARG A 82 21.49 23.73 -12.28
N ASN A 83 20.67 24.73 -11.98
CA ASN A 83 19.57 25.21 -12.82
C ASN A 83 19.09 26.59 -12.37
N GLU A 84 18.22 27.22 -13.16
CA GLU A 84 17.66 28.54 -12.85
C GLU A 84 16.84 28.57 -11.56
N SER A 85 16.19 27.45 -11.19
CA SER A 85 15.42 27.33 -9.94
C SER A 85 16.32 27.54 -8.71
N GLN A 86 17.48 26.89 -8.67
CA GLN A 86 18.47 27.11 -7.61
C GLN A 86 19.03 28.54 -7.62
N ALA A 87 19.20 29.15 -8.79
CA ALA A 87 19.62 30.55 -8.86
C ALA A 87 18.56 31.48 -8.23
N ASN A 88 17.28 31.31 -8.58
CA ASN A 88 16.16 32.06 -8.00
C ASN A 88 16.05 31.85 -6.48
N GLU A 89 16.25 30.62 -6.01
CA GLU A 89 16.27 30.33 -4.58
C GLU A 89 17.42 31.06 -3.88
N LEU A 90 18.63 31.06 -4.47
CA LEU A 90 19.78 31.81 -3.94
C LEU A 90 19.50 33.32 -3.87
N LEU A 91 18.80 33.89 -4.86
CA LEU A 91 18.41 35.32 -4.85
C LEU A 91 17.57 35.68 -3.62
N ASN A 92 16.66 34.80 -3.19
CA ASN A 92 15.82 34.99 -1.99
C ASN A 92 16.64 35.04 -0.69
N TRP A 93 17.88 34.54 -0.71
CA TRP A 93 18.81 34.62 0.42
C TRP A 93 19.65 35.91 0.42
N SER A 94 19.43 36.83 -0.51
CA SER A 94 20.10 38.15 -0.50
C SER A 94 19.78 38.89 0.80
N GLY A 95 20.83 39.35 1.48
CA GLY A 95 20.75 39.96 2.81
C GLY A 95 21.30 39.09 3.94
N VAL A 96 21.52 37.79 3.70
CA VAL A 96 22.07 36.88 4.72
C VAL A 96 23.45 37.35 5.19
N LYS A 97 23.70 37.32 6.51
CA LYS A 97 24.96 37.77 7.09
C LYS A 97 26.04 36.70 6.98
N PHE A 98 27.18 37.05 6.41
CA PHE A 98 28.41 36.25 6.34
C PHE A 98 29.60 37.14 6.69
N ALA A 99 30.44 36.71 7.64
CA ALA A 99 31.60 37.47 8.12
C ALA A 99 31.27 38.96 8.45
N GLY A 100 30.11 39.21 9.07
CA GLY A 100 29.62 40.55 9.43
C GLY A 100 28.99 41.37 8.28
N GLN A 101 29.19 40.96 7.03
CA GLN A 101 28.66 41.62 5.82
C GLN A 101 27.39 40.93 5.33
N SER A 102 26.52 41.64 4.60
CA SER A 102 25.35 41.02 3.97
C SER A 102 25.71 40.56 2.56
N LEU A 103 25.52 39.27 2.28
CA LEU A 103 25.70 38.73 0.94
C LEU A 103 24.58 39.21 0.03
N ARG A 104 24.91 39.51 -1.22
CA ARG A 104 23.94 39.81 -2.27
C ARG A 104 24.18 38.88 -3.45
N PHE A 105 23.11 38.26 -3.93
CA PHE A 105 23.14 37.33 -5.03
C PHE A 105 22.49 37.96 -6.26
N SER A 106 23.14 37.86 -7.41
CA SER A 106 22.57 38.23 -8.71
C SER A 106 22.77 37.12 -9.72
N LYS A 107 21.86 37.01 -10.67
CA LYS A 107 22.04 36.14 -11.83
C LYS A 107 23.20 36.70 -12.66
N GLY A 108 24.18 35.87 -12.98
CA GLY A 108 25.25 36.27 -13.89
C GLY A 108 24.72 36.45 -15.31
N PRO A 109 25.42 37.21 -16.18
CA PRO A 109 25.02 37.36 -17.56
C PRO A 109 24.91 35.97 -18.21
N SER A 110 23.69 35.61 -18.63
CA SER A 110 23.43 34.37 -19.35
C SER A 110 24.25 34.36 -20.63
N THR A 111 25.16 33.40 -20.80
CA THR A 111 25.92 33.15 -22.04
C THR A 111 25.04 32.53 -23.14
N ILE A 112 23.84 33.09 -23.32
CA ILE A 112 22.94 32.87 -24.47
C ILE A 112 22.73 34.19 -25.25
N SER A 113 23.46 35.26 -24.90
CA SER A 113 23.56 36.47 -25.72
C SER A 113 25.00 36.95 -25.75
N ASN A 114 25.55 37.13 -26.95
CA ASN A 114 26.89 37.67 -27.27
C ASN A 114 28.07 36.70 -27.21
N GLN A 115 28.05 35.65 -28.06
CA GLN A 115 29.28 35.11 -28.67
C GLN A 115 28.98 34.47 -30.04
N MET A 116 28.34 35.23 -30.92
CA MET A 116 28.49 35.12 -32.37
C MET A 116 28.62 36.55 -32.88
N GLY A 117 29.86 37.02 -32.99
CA GLY A 117 30.17 38.41 -33.32
C GLY A 117 31.65 38.67 -33.14
N GLY A 118 32.46 38.15 -34.07
CA GLY A 118 33.92 38.26 -34.04
C GLY A 118 34.58 37.42 -35.12
N GLY A 119 34.06 37.48 -36.33
CA GLY A 119 34.59 36.80 -37.51
C GLY A 119 33.81 37.30 -38.72
N SER A 120 34.39 38.24 -39.45
CA SER A 120 33.82 38.83 -40.65
C SER A 120 33.54 37.78 -41.71
N VAL A 121 32.25 37.49 -41.96
CA VAL A 121 31.76 37.03 -43.26
C VAL A 121 30.49 37.80 -43.55
N SER A 122 30.57 38.63 -44.58
CA SER A 122 29.47 39.36 -45.19
C SER A 122 28.41 38.40 -45.74
N GLY A 123 27.18 38.50 -45.23
CA GLY A 123 26.00 37.84 -45.79
C GLY A 123 24.76 38.16 -44.97
N SER A 124 23.78 38.81 -45.58
CA SER A 124 22.46 39.08 -45.00
C SER A 124 21.74 37.78 -44.61
N GLY A 125 21.34 37.61 -43.35
CA GLY A 125 20.54 36.45 -42.93
C GLY A 125 19.81 36.71 -41.61
N GLY A 126 18.53 36.34 -41.54
CA GLY A 126 17.62 36.59 -40.42
C GLY A 126 18.02 35.90 -39.11
N SER A 127 17.27 36.21 -38.05
CA SER A 127 17.46 35.66 -36.70
C SER A 127 17.57 34.12 -36.71
N THR A 128 18.48 33.55 -35.94
CA THR A 128 18.64 32.09 -35.75
C THR A 128 17.30 31.38 -35.45
N ILE A 129 16.41 32.04 -34.70
CA ILE A 129 15.06 31.53 -34.38
C ILE A 129 14.15 31.53 -35.61
N GLU A 130 14.27 32.55 -36.47
CA GLU A 130 13.49 32.68 -37.70
C GLU A 130 13.85 31.58 -38.71
N THR A 131 15.14 31.25 -38.82
CA THR A 131 15.60 30.12 -39.65
C THR A 131 15.02 28.78 -39.16
N ILE A 132 15.06 28.52 -37.84
CA ILE A 132 14.47 27.31 -37.24
C ILE A 132 12.95 27.29 -37.42
N THR A 133 12.29 28.44 -37.27
CA THR A 133 10.84 28.59 -37.46
C THR A 133 10.43 28.27 -38.89
N ASN A 134 11.15 28.80 -39.87
CA ASN A 134 10.89 28.54 -41.29
C ASN A 134 11.17 27.07 -41.64
N PHE A 135 12.23 26.49 -41.10
CA PHE A 135 12.54 25.07 -41.25
C PHE A 135 11.42 24.18 -40.70
N LEU A 136 10.90 24.46 -39.49
CA LEU A 136 9.78 23.69 -38.93
C LEU A 136 8.51 23.82 -39.77
N LYS A 137 8.20 25.01 -40.27
CA LYS A 137 7.01 25.25 -41.11
C LYS A 137 7.07 24.50 -42.44
N THR A 138 8.24 24.38 -43.07
CA THR A 138 8.38 23.65 -44.33
C THR A 138 8.37 22.13 -44.14
N ARG A 139 8.70 21.64 -42.94
CA ARG A 139 8.80 20.22 -42.61
C ARG A 139 7.57 19.66 -41.87
N TYR A 140 6.67 20.52 -41.39
CA TYR A 140 5.45 20.12 -40.72
C TYR A 140 4.28 20.02 -41.71
N GLN A 141 3.60 18.89 -41.69
CA GLN A 141 2.42 18.61 -42.51
C GLN A 141 1.19 18.54 -41.60
N PRO A 142 0.32 19.57 -41.59
CA PRO A 142 -0.79 19.66 -40.65
C PRO A 142 -1.87 18.60 -40.90
N ASP A 143 -2.14 18.26 -42.16
CA ASP A 143 -3.22 17.33 -42.54
C ASP A 143 -3.03 15.92 -41.95
N ILE A 144 -1.77 15.49 -41.85
CA ILE A 144 -1.40 14.17 -41.30
C ILE A 144 -0.67 14.28 -39.95
N LYS A 145 -0.60 15.49 -39.38
CA LYS A 145 0.07 15.79 -38.10
C LYS A 145 1.49 15.23 -38.02
N MET A 146 2.23 15.31 -39.12
CA MET A 146 3.57 14.73 -39.26
C MET A 146 4.64 15.82 -39.30
N LEU A 147 5.69 15.66 -38.51
CA LEU A 147 6.88 16.50 -38.56
C LEU A 147 8.06 15.71 -39.14
N ASN A 148 8.51 16.10 -40.34
CA ASN A 148 9.60 15.42 -41.04
C ASN A 148 10.97 16.05 -40.72
N LEU A 149 11.68 15.46 -39.76
CA LEU A 149 13.04 15.80 -39.37
C LEU A 149 14.06 14.82 -39.95
N SER A 150 13.78 14.21 -41.09
CA SER A 150 14.74 13.35 -41.78
C SER A 150 15.89 14.18 -42.34
N GLY A 151 17.12 13.68 -42.16
CA GLY A 151 18.32 14.23 -42.76
C GLY A 151 18.52 15.73 -42.48
N VAL A 152 18.48 16.13 -41.21
CA VAL A 152 18.56 17.56 -40.85
C VAL A 152 19.92 18.16 -41.20
N LYS A 153 21.02 17.39 -41.04
CA LYS A 153 22.37 17.85 -41.38
C LYS A 153 22.57 18.07 -42.88
N GLN A 154 21.71 17.50 -43.72
CA GLN A 154 21.77 17.65 -45.18
C GLN A 154 21.01 18.89 -45.66
N ASP A 155 20.29 19.61 -44.79
CA ASP A 155 19.55 20.81 -45.15
C ASP A 155 20.50 21.98 -45.47
N ALA A 156 20.46 22.47 -46.71
CA ALA A 156 21.35 23.51 -47.21
C ALA A 156 21.20 24.84 -46.44
N ASN A 157 19.99 25.19 -46.00
CA ASN A 157 19.73 26.44 -45.30
C ASN A 157 20.26 26.40 -43.87
N LEU A 158 20.14 25.25 -43.19
CA LEU A 158 20.69 25.08 -41.85
C LEU A 158 22.23 25.02 -41.88
N ASN A 159 22.81 24.38 -42.89
CA ASN A 159 24.27 24.36 -43.08
C ASN A 159 24.85 25.74 -43.36
N ALA A 160 24.19 26.54 -44.21
CA ALA A 160 24.61 27.91 -44.52
C ALA A 160 24.65 28.82 -43.28
N GLN A 161 23.83 28.52 -42.26
CA GLN A 161 23.79 29.24 -40.98
C GLN A 161 24.71 28.67 -39.90
N GLY A 162 25.52 27.66 -40.22
CA GLY A 162 26.55 27.13 -39.32
C GLY A 162 26.03 26.30 -38.14
N PHE A 163 24.76 25.83 -38.17
CA PHE A 163 24.18 25.03 -37.09
C PHE A 163 24.93 23.71 -36.82
N PHE A 164 25.67 23.21 -37.81
CA PHE A 164 26.44 21.96 -37.73
C PHE A 164 27.96 22.17 -37.86
N ALA A 165 28.43 23.42 -37.70
CA ALA A 165 29.85 23.76 -37.85
C ALA A 165 30.77 23.19 -36.75
N SER A 166 30.20 22.82 -35.58
CA SER A 166 30.93 22.14 -34.51
C SER A 166 30.03 21.20 -33.72
N VAL A 167 30.65 20.25 -33.00
CA VAL A 167 29.95 19.30 -32.12
C VAL A 167 29.14 20.02 -31.03
N SER A 168 29.69 21.10 -30.46
CA SER A 168 29.04 21.90 -29.42
C SER A 168 27.77 22.58 -29.92
N VAL A 169 27.80 23.20 -31.11
CA VAL A 169 26.64 23.87 -31.71
C VAL A 169 25.60 22.83 -32.16
N SER A 170 26.04 21.72 -32.76
CA SER A 170 25.16 20.63 -33.20
C SER A 170 24.36 20.02 -32.05
N SER A 171 24.98 19.85 -30.87
CA SER A 171 24.32 19.29 -29.69
C SER A 171 23.18 20.17 -29.15
N LYS A 172 23.21 21.47 -29.43
CA LYS A 172 22.20 22.45 -28.99
C LYS A 172 21.06 22.65 -29.99
N PHE A 173 21.21 22.15 -31.21
CA PHE A 173 20.25 22.35 -32.29
C PHE A 173 18.88 21.75 -31.97
N PHE A 174 18.80 20.45 -31.67
CA PHE A 174 17.53 19.76 -31.40
C PHE A 174 16.78 20.32 -30.18
N PRO A 175 17.43 20.63 -29.03
CA PRO A 175 16.77 21.33 -27.94
C PRO A 175 16.17 22.68 -28.33
N ALA A 176 16.88 23.48 -29.14
CA ALA A 176 16.37 24.76 -29.65
C ALA A 176 15.19 24.55 -30.62
N LEU A 177 15.29 23.58 -31.53
CA LEU A 177 14.21 23.18 -32.44
C LEU A 177 12.94 22.80 -31.67
N MET A 178 13.07 21.98 -30.63
CA MET A 178 11.94 21.53 -29.80
C MET A 178 11.29 22.67 -29.01
N LYS A 179 12.08 23.66 -28.57
CA LYS A 179 11.56 24.87 -27.93
C LYS A 179 10.72 25.70 -28.91
N VAL A 180 11.24 25.95 -30.12
CA VAL A 180 10.51 26.69 -31.16
C VAL A 180 9.24 25.95 -31.57
N ALA A 181 9.30 24.62 -31.71
CA ALA A 181 8.12 23.81 -32.02
C ALA A 181 7.04 23.91 -30.93
N SER A 182 7.44 23.93 -29.66
CA SER A 182 6.54 24.16 -28.52
C SER A 182 5.92 25.55 -28.55
N ASP A 183 6.71 26.59 -28.85
CA ASP A 183 6.25 27.97 -28.94
C ASP A 183 5.24 28.16 -30.09
N LEU A 184 5.44 27.44 -31.20
CA LEU A 184 4.52 27.38 -32.34
C LEU A 184 3.26 26.55 -32.09
N LYS A 185 3.20 25.78 -30.98
CA LYS A 185 2.08 24.91 -30.62
C LYS A 185 1.69 23.92 -31.74
N LEU A 186 2.68 23.30 -32.37
CA LEU A 186 2.43 22.31 -33.42
C LEU A 186 1.72 21.06 -32.87
N ASP A 187 0.67 20.61 -33.54
CA ASP A 187 -0.08 19.38 -33.18
C ASP A 187 0.53 18.16 -33.90
N VAL A 188 1.51 17.52 -33.27
CA VAL A 188 2.29 16.45 -33.90
C VAL A 188 1.93 15.08 -33.31
N GLU A 189 1.49 14.16 -34.17
CA GLU A 189 1.25 12.74 -33.83
C GLU A 189 2.31 11.81 -34.44
N SER A 190 3.01 12.25 -35.49
CA SER A 190 4.04 11.46 -36.18
C SER A 190 5.33 12.25 -36.36
N VAL A 191 6.48 11.64 -36.07
CA VAL A 191 7.81 12.25 -36.28
C VAL A 191 8.70 11.31 -37.08
N ASP A 192 9.35 11.84 -38.12
CA ASP A 192 10.41 11.14 -38.83
C ASP A 192 11.77 11.74 -38.48
N LEU A 193 12.66 10.93 -37.92
CA LEU A 193 14.03 11.28 -37.55
C LEU A 193 15.05 10.38 -38.27
N SER A 194 14.67 9.89 -39.46
CA SER A 194 15.53 9.04 -40.27
C SER A 194 16.80 9.75 -40.77
N SER A 195 17.85 8.97 -41.02
CA SER A 195 19.07 9.45 -41.71
C SER A 195 19.79 10.62 -41.01
N ASN A 196 19.74 10.68 -39.68
CA ASN A 196 20.35 11.75 -38.86
C ASN A 196 21.68 11.34 -38.20
N GLU A 197 22.19 10.15 -38.50
CA GLU A 197 23.45 9.61 -37.96
C GLU A 197 23.46 9.53 -36.42
N LEU A 198 22.31 9.24 -35.81
CA LEU A 198 22.17 9.18 -34.36
C LEU A 198 22.83 7.90 -33.81
N ASN A 199 23.79 8.06 -32.89
CA ASN A 199 24.42 6.95 -32.15
C ASN A 199 23.71 6.70 -30.80
N ASP A 200 23.07 7.73 -30.24
CA ASP A 200 22.23 7.70 -29.05
C ASP A 200 21.06 8.68 -29.22
N LEU A 201 20.17 8.74 -28.22
CA LEU A 201 18.95 9.57 -28.26
C LEU A 201 19.05 10.82 -27.37
N GLN A 202 20.22 11.15 -26.80
CA GLN A 202 20.37 12.26 -25.86
C GLN A 202 20.06 13.61 -26.50
N ALA A 203 20.54 13.83 -27.73
CA ALA A 203 20.33 15.07 -28.47
C ALA A 203 18.84 15.37 -28.71
N ILE A 204 17.99 14.35 -28.80
CA ILE A 204 16.55 14.46 -29.06
C ILE A 204 15.70 14.12 -27.83
N SER A 205 16.30 14.08 -26.64
CA SER A 205 15.60 13.72 -25.39
C SER A 205 14.43 14.64 -25.06
N SER A 206 14.55 15.94 -25.39
CA SER A 206 13.52 16.98 -25.17
C SER A 206 12.26 16.80 -26.01
N MET A 207 12.32 16.03 -27.11
CA MET A 207 11.16 15.74 -27.96
C MET A 207 9.99 15.15 -27.17
N THR A 208 10.30 14.33 -26.16
CA THR A 208 9.29 13.69 -25.30
C THR A 208 8.51 14.69 -24.43
N GLN A 209 9.09 15.85 -24.15
CA GLN A 209 8.43 16.94 -23.43
C GLN A 209 7.58 17.80 -24.37
N THR A 210 8.07 18.02 -25.59
CA THR A 210 7.37 18.80 -26.62
C THR A 210 6.17 18.04 -27.20
N PHE A 211 6.30 16.74 -27.45
CA PHE A 211 5.27 15.90 -28.06
C PHE A 211 4.95 14.66 -27.20
N PRO A 212 4.35 14.82 -26.01
CA PRO A 212 4.09 13.70 -25.09
C PRO A 212 3.03 12.70 -25.60
N LYS A 213 2.20 13.11 -26.56
CA LYS A 213 1.13 12.29 -27.18
C LYS A 213 1.55 11.66 -28.51
N LEU A 214 2.84 11.66 -28.84
CA LEU A 214 3.37 11.11 -30.09
C LEU A 214 2.95 9.64 -30.26
N LYS A 215 2.42 9.31 -31.43
CA LYS A 215 1.95 7.96 -31.78
C LYS A 215 2.92 7.23 -32.70
N ASN A 216 3.55 7.92 -33.65
CA ASN A 216 4.39 7.28 -34.65
C ASN A 216 5.79 7.89 -34.66
N LEU A 217 6.82 7.04 -34.66
CA LEU A 217 8.21 7.47 -34.68
C LEU A 217 9.05 6.64 -35.65
N SER A 218 9.72 7.33 -36.58
CA SER A 218 10.72 6.72 -37.46
C SER A 218 12.13 7.13 -37.02
N LEU A 219 12.98 6.13 -36.79
CA LEU A 219 14.41 6.26 -36.49
C LEU A 219 15.26 5.43 -37.47
N GLN A 220 14.73 5.09 -38.64
CA GLN A 220 15.45 4.29 -39.63
C GLN A 220 16.74 4.99 -40.13
N ASN A 221 17.70 4.21 -40.64
CA ASN A 221 18.97 4.70 -41.17
C ASN A 221 19.78 5.52 -40.14
N ASN A 222 19.80 5.09 -38.89
CA ASN A 222 20.66 5.63 -37.83
C ASN A 222 21.64 4.55 -37.32
N ASN A 223 22.48 4.89 -36.35
CA ASN A 223 23.55 4.03 -35.86
C ASN A 223 23.23 3.45 -34.46
N LEU A 224 21.96 3.18 -34.18
CA LEU A 224 21.52 2.68 -32.87
C LEU A 224 21.88 1.19 -32.74
N SER A 225 22.75 0.86 -31.79
CA SER A 225 23.32 -0.50 -31.66
C SER A 225 22.75 -1.34 -30.52
N ARG A 226 22.10 -0.71 -29.54
CA ARG A 226 21.59 -1.39 -28.34
C ARG A 226 20.24 -0.82 -27.95
N THR A 227 19.38 -1.67 -27.40
CA THR A 227 18.08 -1.28 -26.85
C THR A 227 18.23 -0.17 -25.80
N LYS A 228 19.24 -0.25 -24.92
CA LYS A 228 19.43 0.68 -23.77
C LYS A 228 19.39 2.18 -24.12
N VAL A 229 19.64 2.56 -25.37
CA VAL A 229 19.51 3.96 -25.83
C VAL A 229 18.10 4.54 -25.59
N PHE A 230 17.04 3.71 -25.59
CA PHE A 230 15.66 4.13 -25.34
C PHE A 230 15.32 4.30 -23.85
N GLU A 231 16.21 3.94 -22.92
CA GLU A 231 15.98 4.05 -21.47
C GLU A 231 15.61 5.49 -21.05
N ILE A 232 16.15 6.51 -21.74
CA ILE A 232 15.86 7.93 -21.48
C ILE A 232 14.40 8.33 -21.74
N TRP A 233 13.66 7.53 -22.50
CA TRP A 233 12.26 7.73 -22.87
C TRP A 233 11.30 6.80 -22.12
N LYS A 234 11.82 5.98 -21.21
CA LYS A 234 11.02 5.13 -20.33
C LYS A 234 9.95 5.99 -19.62
N ASN A 235 8.70 5.57 -19.72
CA ASN A 235 7.51 6.23 -19.16
C ASN A 235 7.15 7.61 -19.76
N LYS A 236 7.78 8.04 -20.87
CA LYS A 236 7.51 9.35 -21.49
C LYS A 236 6.70 9.26 -22.78
N LEU A 237 7.02 8.31 -23.66
CA LEU A 237 6.29 8.07 -24.92
C LEU A 237 5.24 6.96 -24.75
N ASN A 238 4.32 7.14 -23.80
CA ASN A 238 3.35 6.10 -23.43
C ASN A 238 2.27 5.87 -24.49
N PHE A 239 2.13 6.79 -25.46
CA PHE A 239 1.16 6.72 -26.56
C PHE A 239 1.77 6.22 -27.87
N LEU A 240 3.06 5.87 -27.87
CA LEU A 240 3.73 5.40 -29.07
C LEU A 240 3.13 4.07 -29.53
N ARG A 241 2.48 4.11 -30.70
CA ARG A 241 1.82 3.00 -31.38
C ARG A 241 2.75 2.32 -32.39
N GLU A 242 3.52 3.10 -33.14
CA GLU A 242 4.37 2.60 -34.23
C GLU A 242 5.81 3.11 -34.10
N LEU A 243 6.76 2.18 -34.26
CA LEU A 243 8.20 2.46 -34.24
C LEU A 243 8.88 1.83 -35.45
N ILE A 244 9.67 2.61 -36.19
CA ILE A 244 10.43 2.15 -37.35
C ILE A 244 11.93 2.29 -37.07
N LEU A 245 12.66 1.17 -37.11
CA LEU A 245 14.08 1.02 -36.80
C LEU A 245 14.90 0.42 -37.95
N PHE A 246 14.35 0.29 -39.17
CA PHE A 246 15.08 -0.28 -40.31
C PHE A 246 16.50 0.27 -40.46
N ASN A 247 17.42 -0.59 -40.89
CA ASN A 247 18.84 -0.26 -41.12
C ASN A 247 19.62 0.28 -39.91
N ASN A 248 19.12 0.09 -38.68
CA ASN A 248 19.92 0.29 -37.47
C ASN A 248 20.61 -1.02 -37.05
N PRO A 249 21.85 -0.98 -36.51
CA PRO A 249 22.53 -2.19 -36.04
C PRO A 249 21.73 -3.01 -35.01
N ILE A 250 20.88 -2.37 -34.21
CA ILE A 250 19.99 -3.03 -33.23
C ILE A 250 19.03 -4.06 -33.86
N VAL A 251 18.64 -3.90 -35.13
CA VAL A 251 17.71 -4.83 -35.82
C VAL A 251 18.38 -5.62 -36.96
N GLN A 252 19.72 -5.59 -37.06
CA GLN A 252 20.48 -6.30 -38.09
C GLN A 252 20.91 -7.73 -37.69
N THR A 253 20.62 -8.16 -36.46
CA THR A 253 20.91 -9.53 -36.03
C THR A 253 20.02 -10.54 -36.76
N THR A 254 20.59 -11.66 -37.18
CA THR A 254 19.87 -12.78 -37.82
C THR A 254 19.39 -13.83 -36.81
N ASN A 255 19.74 -13.68 -35.53
CA ASN A 255 19.37 -14.60 -34.46
C ASN A 255 17.92 -14.38 -34.00
N PRO A 256 17.00 -15.35 -34.18
CA PRO A 256 15.59 -15.19 -33.79
C PRO A 256 15.38 -14.91 -32.30
N ALA A 257 16.23 -15.46 -31.42
CA ALA A 257 16.12 -15.24 -29.98
C ALA A 257 16.44 -13.79 -29.59
N GLU A 258 17.48 -13.21 -30.17
CA GLU A 258 17.84 -11.81 -29.93
C GLU A 258 16.78 -10.84 -30.48
N ILE A 259 16.19 -11.14 -31.64
CA ILE A 259 15.08 -10.36 -32.20
C ILE A 259 13.89 -10.37 -31.22
N GLN A 260 13.58 -11.51 -30.62
CA GLN A 260 12.51 -11.63 -29.64
C GLN A 260 12.80 -10.84 -28.37
N ASP A 261 14.03 -10.87 -27.86
CA ASP A 261 14.44 -10.10 -26.68
C ASP A 261 14.34 -8.59 -26.93
N ILE A 262 14.75 -8.12 -28.11
CA ILE A 262 14.61 -6.72 -28.53
C ILE A 262 13.13 -6.31 -28.54
N LYS A 263 12.26 -7.14 -29.13
CA LYS A 263 10.80 -6.89 -29.16
C LYS A 263 10.23 -6.77 -27.75
N LEU A 264 10.54 -7.72 -26.86
CA LEU A 264 10.08 -7.71 -25.47
C LEU A 264 10.58 -6.47 -24.71
N GLU A 265 11.83 -6.07 -24.92
CA GLU A 265 12.40 -4.91 -24.25
C GLU A 265 11.80 -3.58 -24.75
N LEU A 266 11.57 -3.43 -26.05
CA LEU A 266 10.86 -2.27 -26.62
C LEU A 266 9.40 -2.21 -26.14
N MET A 267 8.71 -3.36 -26.10
CA MET A 267 7.36 -3.49 -25.53
C MET A 267 7.30 -3.11 -24.05
N ARG A 268 8.39 -3.32 -23.29
CA ARG A 268 8.50 -2.91 -21.89
C ARG A 268 8.65 -1.40 -21.75
N TRP A 269 9.36 -0.73 -22.66
CA TRP A 269 9.56 0.71 -22.61
C TRP A 269 8.41 1.53 -23.20
N PHE A 270 7.70 0.95 -24.17
CA PHE A 270 6.56 1.57 -24.86
C PHE A 270 5.30 0.73 -24.65
N PRO A 271 4.51 0.99 -23.58
CA PRO A 271 3.38 0.15 -23.20
C PRO A 271 2.23 0.12 -24.20
N ARG A 272 2.20 1.00 -25.21
CA ARG A 272 1.19 1.01 -26.27
C ARG A 272 1.72 0.69 -27.67
N LEU A 273 2.96 0.18 -27.76
CA LEU A 273 3.57 -0.17 -29.04
C LEU A 273 2.84 -1.37 -29.66
N VAL A 274 2.24 -1.16 -30.83
CA VAL A 274 1.48 -2.15 -31.61
C VAL A 274 2.29 -2.63 -32.80
N VAL A 275 3.00 -1.73 -33.48
CA VAL A 275 3.71 -2.02 -34.73
C VAL A 275 5.20 -1.68 -34.60
N LEU A 276 6.07 -2.62 -34.99
CA LEU A 276 7.52 -2.42 -35.08
C LEU A 276 7.99 -2.84 -36.48
N ASN A 277 8.59 -1.93 -37.24
CA ASN A 277 9.06 -2.21 -38.61
C ASN A 277 7.97 -2.82 -39.53
N GLY A 278 6.72 -2.39 -39.36
CA GLY A 278 5.56 -2.97 -40.08
C GLY A 278 5.08 -4.33 -39.56
N GLU A 279 5.77 -4.94 -38.60
CA GLU A 279 5.34 -6.17 -37.93
C GLU A 279 4.41 -5.85 -36.75
N ILE A 280 3.28 -6.58 -36.66
CA ILE A 280 2.31 -6.44 -35.56
C ILE A 280 2.83 -7.19 -34.33
N LEU A 281 3.12 -6.45 -33.25
CA LEU A 281 3.59 -6.99 -31.97
C LEU A 281 2.46 -7.28 -30.97
N ARG A 282 1.32 -6.57 -31.07
CA ARG A 282 0.20 -6.68 -30.13
C ARG A 282 -1.14 -6.63 -30.84
N ASN A 283 -2.15 -7.25 -30.25
CA ASN A 283 -3.53 -7.07 -30.66
C ASN A 283 -4.04 -5.70 -30.16
N GLU A 284 -4.35 -4.82 -31.10
CA GLU A 284 -4.81 -3.45 -30.84
C GLU A 284 -6.14 -3.43 -30.06
N GLN A 285 -7.11 -4.28 -30.43
CA GLN A 285 -8.42 -4.36 -29.75
C GLN A 285 -8.29 -4.82 -28.30
N ALA A 286 -7.46 -5.84 -28.05
CA ALA A 286 -7.22 -6.33 -26.69
C ALA A 286 -6.49 -5.29 -25.83
N LEU A 287 -5.58 -4.53 -26.44
CA LEU A 287 -4.84 -3.45 -25.78
C LEU A 287 -5.77 -2.28 -25.44
N GLU A 288 -6.69 -1.91 -26.34
CA GLU A 288 -7.69 -0.87 -26.10
C GLU A 288 -8.69 -1.29 -25.01
N ALA A 289 -9.20 -2.52 -25.05
CA ALA A 289 -10.09 -3.05 -24.02
C ALA A 289 -9.45 -3.07 -22.62
N ASN A 290 -8.14 -3.36 -22.53
CA ASN A 290 -7.40 -3.34 -21.28
C ASN A 290 -7.08 -1.91 -20.78
N ASN A 291 -7.07 -0.91 -21.67
CA ASN A 291 -6.69 0.47 -21.36
C ASN A 291 -7.90 1.42 -21.26
N THR A 292 -9.11 0.94 -21.50
CA THR A 292 -10.34 1.73 -21.45
C THR A 292 -11.27 1.17 -20.38
N SER A 293 -11.95 2.06 -19.65
CA SER A 293 -12.99 1.66 -18.70
C SER A 293 -14.20 1.11 -19.47
N PRO A 294 -14.89 0.06 -19.00
CA PRO A 294 -16.10 -0.46 -19.63
C PRO A 294 -17.27 0.55 -19.61
N PHE A 295 -17.15 1.62 -18.83
CA PHE A 295 -18.07 2.75 -18.80
C PHE A 295 -17.29 4.04 -19.09
N GLY A 296 -17.86 4.89 -19.95
CA GLY A 296 -17.34 6.23 -20.20
C GLY A 296 -17.51 7.13 -18.97
N SER A 297 -16.69 8.19 -18.90
CA SER A 297 -16.84 9.22 -17.87
C SER A 297 -18.13 10.01 -18.12
N GLN A 298 -19.04 10.07 -17.15
CA GLN A 298 -20.25 10.90 -17.19
C GLN A 298 -20.18 11.94 -16.08
N ALA A 299 -20.48 13.20 -16.42
CA ALA A 299 -20.48 14.29 -15.45
C ALA A 299 -21.71 14.29 -14.54
N MET A 300 -22.84 13.74 -14.98
CA MET A 300 -24.09 13.79 -14.22
C MET A 300 -24.72 12.40 -14.19
N PHE A 301 -25.13 11.96 -13.01
CA PHE A 301 -25.89 10.74 -12.83
C PHE A 301 -27.11 11.01 -11.94
N PHE A 302 -28.29 10.66 -12.43
CA PHE A 302 -29.53 10.75 -11.67
C PHE A 302 -30.29 9.45 -11.85
N GLN A 303 -30.83 8.92 -10.75
CA GLN A 303 -31.62 7.70 -10.80
C GLN A 303 -32.90 7.87 -11.64
N ASP A 304 -33.54 9.04 -11.57
CA ASP A 304 -34.75 9.40 -12.31
C ASP A 304 -34.90 10.93 -12.43
N ASP A 305 -35.89 11.40 -13.19
CA ASP A 305 -36.11 12.84 -13.40
C ASP A 305 -36.55 13.58 -12.12
N ASP A 306 -37.20 12.90 -11.18
CA ASP A 306 -37.60 13.48 -9.90
C ASP A 306 -36.37 13.80 -9.05
N THR A 307 -35.48 12.83 -8.87
CA THR A 307 -34.21 12.99 -8.16
C THR A 307 -33.32 14.03 -8.84
N LYS A 308 -33.34 14.11 -10.18
CA LYS A 308 -32.69 15.17 -10.94
C LYS A 308 -33.21 16.55 -10.59
N ASN A 309 -34.53 16.77 -10.68
CA ASN A 309 -35.14 18.06 -10.40
C ASN A 309 -34.96 18.49 -8.94
N LEU A 310 -35.06 17.55 -8.00
CA LEU A 310 -34.83 17.82 -6.58
C LEU A 310 -33.36 18.19 -6.31
N ALA A 311 -32.41 17.42 -6.83
CA ALA A 311 -31.00 17.64 -6.58
C ALA A 311 -30.49 18.94 -7.21
N THR A 312 -30.85 19.24 -8.45
CA THR A 312 -30.41 20.47 -9.13
C THR A 312 -30.94 21.71 -8.44
N ASN A 313 -32.23 21.73 -8.07
CA ASN A 313 -32.84 22.84 -7.34
C ASN A 313 -32.25 22.99 -5.93
N PHE A 314 -32.07 21.87 -5.22
CA PHE A 314 -31.46 21.89 -3.89
C PHE A 314 -30.04 22.46 -3.94
N VAL A 315 -29.17 21.92 -4.80
CA VAL A 315 -27.76 22.33 -4.87
C VAL A 315 -27.60 23.76 -5.34
N ALA A 316 -28.35 24.21 -6.35
CA ALA A 316 -28.29 25.58 -6.83
C ALA A 316 -28.63 26.59 -5.73
N ASN A 317 -29.72 26.34 -5.00
CA ASN A 317 -30.15 27.20 -3.89
C ASN A 317 -29.17 27.11 -2.70
N TYR A 318 -28.71 25.90 -2.38
CA TYR A 318 -27.79 25.66 -1.27
C TYR A 318 -26.45 26.37 -1.49
N LEU A 319 -25.82 26.22 -2.66
CA LEU A 319 -24.54 26.87 -2.94
C LEU A 319 -24.67 28.40 -3.04
N ASN A 320 -25.78 28.90 -3.60
CA ASN A 320 -26.06 30.33 -3.61
C ASN A 320 -26.16 30.91 -2.19
N LEU A 321 -26.92 30.26 -1.30
CA LEU A 321 -26.99 30.66 0.12
C LEU A 321 -25.66 30.44 0.84
N TRP A 322 -24.90 29.39 0.52
CA TRP A 322 -23.59 29.13 1.10
C TRP A 322 -22.59 30.25 0.83
N ASP A 323 -22.63 30.84 -0.37
CA ASP A 323 -21.74 31.93 -0.79
C ASP A 323 -22.24 33.31 -0.32
N THR A 324 -23.57 33.52 -0.26
CA THR A 324 -24.16 34.83 0.06
C THR A 324 -24.55 35.00 1.54
N ASN A 325 -25.21 34.01 2.15
CA ASN A 325 -25.73 34.05 3.50
C ASN A 325 -25.90 32.66 4.14
N ARG A 326 -24.84 32.16 4.80
CA ARG A 326 -24.84 30.84 5.46
C ARG A 326 -25.86 30.70 6.59
N ALA A 327 -26.31 31.81 7.20
CA ALA A 327 -27.34 31.75 8.24
C ALA A 327 -28.69 31.30 7.67
N GLY A 328 -28.98 31.66 6.41
CA GLY A 328 -30.19 31.23 5.71
C GLY A 328 -30.27 29.72 5.48
N LEU A 329 -29.14 29.00 5.52
CA LEU A 329 -29.11 27.54 5.41
C LEU A 329 -29.63 26.83 6.66
N MET A 330 -29.67 27.50 7.81
CA MET A 330 -30.02 26.86 9.08
C MET A 330 -31.45 26.33 9.14
N VAL A 331 -32.34 26.83 8.28
CA VAL A 331 -33.70 26.28 8.10
C VAL A 331 -33.70 24.83 7.57
N LEU A 332 -32.60 24.39 6.94
CA LEU A 332 -32.46 23.05 6.40
C LEU A 332 -31.92 22.05 7.45
N TYR A 333 -31.49 22.51 8.62
CA TYR A 333 -30.85 21.67 9.65
C TYR A 333 -31.73 21.56 10.90
N GLN A 334 -31.83 20.33 11.43
CA GLN A 334 -32.55 19.96 12.64
C GLN A 334 -31.56 19.62 13.77
N ASN A 335 -32.06 19.28 14.97
CA ASN A 335 -31.23 18.95 16.13
C ASN A 335 -30.33 17.73 15.91
N GLU A 336 -30.80 16.74 15.15
CA GLU A 336 -30.07 15.52 14.84
C GLU A 336 -29.18 15.64 13.61
N SER A 337 -29.31 16.72 12.85
CA SER A 337 -28.50 16.95 11.65
C SER A 337 -27.03 17.02 12.01
N GLN A 338 -26.18 16.51 11.12
CA GLN A 338 -24.74 16.45 11.34
C GLN A 338 -23.97 17.11 10.20
N PHE A 339 -22.93 17.86 10.55
CA PHE A 339 -21.95 18.38 9.62
C PHE A 339 -20.54 17.96 10.04
N SER A 340 -19.73 17.51 9.08
CA SER A 340 -18.29 17.43 9.29
C SER A 340 -17.52 17.68 8.01
N MET A 341 -16.31 18.20 8.15
CA MET A 341 -15.44 18.53 7.04
C MET A 341 -14.14 17.73 7.14
N GLN A 342 -13.66 17.21 6.02
CA GLN A 342 -12.37 16.53 5.91
C GLN A 342 -11.46 17.22 4.90
N LEU A 343 -10.17 17.26 5.21
CA LEU A 343 -9.13 17.75 4.31
C LEU A 343 -8.36 16.56 3.74
N ASP A 344 -8.22 16.52 2.42
CA ASP A 344 -7.31 15.62 1.72
C ASP A 344 -6.13 16.40 1.12
N THR A 345 -4.95 16.16 1.70
CA THR A 345 -3.69 16.76 1.24
C THR A 345 -2.85 15.82 0.37
N SER A 346 -3.36 14.64 -0.01
CA SER A 346 -2.59 13.53 -0.60
C SER A 346 -2.50 13.52 -2.13
N HIS A 347 -2.92 14.59 -2.81
CA HIS A 347 -3.00 14.60 -4.28
C HIS A 347 -1.61 14.54 -4.97
N PRO A 348 -1.39 13.59 -5.93
CA PRO A 348 -0.08 13.35 -6.57
C PRO A 348 0.60 14.53 -7.28
N HIS A 349 -0.11 15.58 -7.69
CA HIS A 349 0.48 16.70 -8.43
C HIS A 349 1.25 17.70 -7.55
N LEU A 350 1.17 17.57 -6.21
CA LEU A 350 1.98 18.38 -5.29
C LEU A 350 3.46 17.93 -5.23
N ILE A 351 3.83 16.84 -5.91
CA ILE A 351 5.18 16.24 -5.85
C ILE A 351 5.91 16.31 -7.22
N GLY A 352 5.26 16.76 -8.29
CA GLY A 352 5.78 16.60 -9.67
C GLY A 352 6.06 17.86 -10.49
N ASP A 353 5.27 18.92 -10.38
CA ASP A 353 5.38 20.08 -11.28
C ASP A 353 6.06 21.27 -10.61
N SER A 354 7.38 21.37 -10.80
CA SER A 354 8.21 22.50 -10.32
C SER A 354 7.87 23.86 -10.96
N ASN A 355 6.88 23.92 -11.85
CA ASN A 355 6.47 25.13 -12.58
C ASN A 355 5.09 25.69 -12.18
N SER A 356 4.29 25.01 -11.35
CA SER A 356 3.07 25.62 -10.78
C SER A 356 3.36 26.15 -9.37
N THR A 357 3.74 27.42 -9.28
CA THR A 357 4.00 28.19 -8.06
C THR A 357 2.73 28.50 -7.26
N THR A 358 1.96 27.49 -6.87
CA THR A 358 0.93 27.66 -5.83
C THR A 358 1.09 26.58 -4.77
N SER A 359 1.85 26.89 -3.71
CA SER A 359 1.70 26.17 -2.45
C SER A 359 0.28 26.42 -1.95
N ILE A 360 -0.63 25.47 -2.17
CA ILE A 360 -2.02 25.60 -1.74
C ILE A 360 -2.05 25.57 -0.20
N ASP A 361 -2.46 26.67 0.41
CA ASP A 361 -2.53 26.83 1.86
C ASP A 361 -3.88 26.34 2.39
N PHE A 362 -3.86 25.45 3.37
CA PHE A 362 -5.06 24.90 4.02
C PHE A 362 -5.20 25.34 5.48
N GLY A 363 -4.48 26.39 5.91
CA GLY A 363 -4.43 26.84 7.30
C GLY A 363 -5.79 27.09 7.94
N ASN A 364 -6.76 27.63 7.18
CA ASN A 364 -8.12 27.87 7.67
C ASN A 364 -8.97 26.59 7.84
N TYR A 365 -8.59 25.48 7.22
CA TYR A 365 -9.35 24.22 7.25
C TYR A 365 -8.72 23.17 8.15
N MET A 366 -7.38 23.17 8.26
CA MET A 366 -6.62 22.17 9.00
C MET A 366 -7.12 21.97 10.45
N PRO A 367 -7.46 23.03 11.23
CA PRO A 367 -7.97 22.85 12.58
C PRO A 367 -9.33 22.14 12.65
N HIS A 368 -10.14 22.20 11.59
CA HIS A 368 -11.50 21.67 11.55
C HIS A 368 -11.61 20.34 10.80
N SER A 369 -10.51 19.87 10.19
CA SER A 369 -10.48 18.62 9.44
C SER A 369 -10.80 17.41 10.32
N ARG A 370 -11.68 16.53 9.84
CA ARG A 370 -12.06 15.24 10.40
C ARG A 370 -11.67 14.10 9.45
N ASN A 371 -10.40 14.03 9.08
CA ASN A 371 -9.89 12.93 8.27
C ASN A 371 -9.53 11.73 9.18
N LEU A 372 -10.36 10.69 9.19
CA LEU A 372 -10.20 9.53 10.09
C LEU A 372 -8.93 8.72 9.81
N THR A 373 -8.37 8.82 8.60
CA THR A 373 -7.08 8.19 8.25
C THR A 373 -5.88 8.94 8.82
N ARG A 374 -6.06 10.21 9.23
CA ARG A 374 -5.02 11.09 9.77
C ARG A 374 -5.19 11.36 11.26
N ILE A 375 -6.42 11.35 11.75
CA ILE A 375 -6.76 11.58 13.15
C ILE A 375 -7.00 10.21 13.79
N SER A 376 -6.10 9.79 14.68
CA SER A 376 -6.22 8.55 15.44
C SER A 376 -7.19 8.68 16.61
N SER A 377 -7.11 9.78 17.37
CA SER A 377 -7.87 9.99 18.61
C SER A 377 -9.40 9.98 18.40
N GLY A 378 -10.10 9.05 19.06
CA GLY A 378 -11.57 8.99 19.10
C GLY A 378 -12.22 10.28 19.61
N LYS A 379 -11.67 10.87 20.69
CA LYS A 379 -12.15 12.15 21.23
C LYS A 379 -12.04 13.28 20.21
N ALA A 380 -10.91 13.35 19.49
CA ALA A 380 -10.74 14.32 18.41
C ALA A 380 -11.75 14.06 17.28
N ARG A 381 -11.92 12.81 16.83
CA ARG A 381 -12.90 12.43 15.79
C ARG A 381 -14.33 12.82 16.14
N MET A 382 -14.74 12.66 17.39
CA MET A 382 -16.08 13.05 17.87
C MET A 382 -16.21 14.56 17.99
N SER A 383 -15.19 15.25 18.48
CA SER A 383 -15.20 16.72 18.64
C SER A 383 -15.26 17.52 17.34
N LYS A 384 -14.96 16.88 16.20
CA LYS A 384 -14.96 17.50 14.85
C LYS A 384 -16.26 17.25 14.07
N VAL A 385 -17.26 16.65 14.71
CA VAL A 385 -18.63 16.58 14.17
C VAL A 385 -19.45 17.66 14.85
N ALA A 386 -20.07 18.52 14.05
CA ALA A 386 -21.05 19.48 14.53
C ALA A 386 -22.44 18.83 14.45
N VAL A 387 -23.15 18.78 15.57
CA VAL A 387 -24.50 18.21 15.66
C VAL A 387 -25.47 19.31 16.07
N GLY A 388 -26.57 19.42 15.34
CA GLY A 388 -27.60 20.43 15.56
C GLY A 388 -27.24 21.80 14.98
N THR A 389 -28.28 22.59 14.73
CA THR A 389 -28.22 23.86 13.98
C THR A 389 -27.19 24.86 14.52
N GLU A 390 -27.06 25.00 15.84
CA GLU A 390 -26.13 25.95 16.47
C GLU A 390 -24.66 25.60 16.20
N GLN A 391 -24.28 24.34 16.40
CA GLN A 391 -22.89 23.90 16.20
C GLN A 391 -22.52 23.87 14.71
N ILE A 392 -23.47 23.53 13.85
CA ILE A 392 -23.29 23.56 12.40
C ILE A 392 -23.07 25.00 11.94
N TYR A 393 -23.89 25.96 12.40
CA TYR A 393 -23.71 27.37 12.07
C TYR A 393 -22.35 27.89 12.53
N LYS A 394 -21.93 27.56 13.76
CA LYS A 394 -20.61 27.91 14.28
C LYS A 394 -19.48 27.36 13.41
N SER A 395 -19.61 26.10 12.97
CA SER A 395 -18.63 25.48 12.06
C SER A 395 -18.60 26.17 10.70
N PHE A 396 -19.74 26.60 10.18
CA PHE A 396 -19.85 27.36 8.93
C PHE A 396 -19.16 28.73 9.04
N GLN A 397 -19.22 29.40 10.20
CA GLN A 397 -18.55 30.68 10.43
C GLN A 397 -17.02 30.56 10.54
N GLN A 398 -16.52 29.37 10.90
CA GLN A 398 -15.08 29.06 10.97
C GLN A 398 -14.44 28.76 9.61
N LEU A 399 -15.25 28.61 8.55
CA LEU A 399 -14.77 28.36 7.20
C LEU A 399 -14.67 29.66 6.38
N PRO A 400 -13.67 29.83 5.50
CA PRO A 400 -13.55 30.98 4.60
C PRO A 400 -14.82 31.22 3.79
N LYS A 401 -15.10 32.47 3.41
CA LYS A 401 -16.17 32.78 2.46
C LYS A 401 -15.76 32.33 1.06
N THR A 402 -16.71 31.80 0.31
CA THR A 402 -16.47 31.16 -0.98
C THR A 402 -17.32 31.77 -2.10
N LYS A 403 -16.99 31.42 -3.34
CA LYS A 403 -17.83 31.59 -4.53
C LYS A 403 -17.77 30.32 -5.39
N HIS A 404 -18.94 29.75 -5.69
CA HIS A 404 -19.12 28.62 -6.59
C HIS A 404 -19.72 29.10 -7.93
N SER A 405 -18.96 28.96 -9.00
CA SER A 405 -19.41 29.36 -10.36
C SER A 405 -20.29 28.27 -11.01
N LEU A 406 -21.28 27.73 -10.29
CA LEU A 406 -22.14 26.65 -10.80
C LEU A 406 -22.98 27.10 -12.00
N VAL A 407 -23.54 28.31 -11.95
CA VAL A 407 -24.35 28.88 -13.04
C VAL A 407 -23.49 29.39 -14.19
N GLU A 408 -22.34 30.00 -13.87
CA GLU A 408 -21.41 30.57 -14.85
C GLU A 408 -20.66 29.47 -15.63
N ASN A 409 -20.32 28.35 -14.97
CA ASN A 409 -19.51 27.27 -15.55
C ASN A 409 -19.99 25.89 -15.08
N PRO A 410 -21.16 25.41 -15.54
CA PRO A 410 -21.75 24.16 -15.07
C PRO A 410 -20.93 22.92 -15.43
N THR A 411 -20.12 22.96 -16.50
CA THR A 411 -19.26 21.83 -16.92
C THR A 411 -18.10 21.57 -15.95
N SER A 412 -17.79 22.54 -15.07
CA SER A 412 -16.78 22.38 -14.02
C SER A 412 -17.25 21.60 -12.79
N PHE A 413 -18.51 21.16 -12.78
CA PHE A 413 -19.11 20.37 -11.72
C PHE A 413 -19.57 19.01 -12.24
N SER A 414 -19.51 18.00 -11.38
CA SER A 414 -20.21 16.74 -11.57
C SER A 414 -21.14 16.49 -10.40
N MET A 415 -22.23 15.76 -10.64
CA MET A 415 -23.20 15.46 -9.58
C MET A 415 -23.83 14.10 -9.78
N GLU A 416 -23.88 13.32 -8.70
CA GLU A 416 -24.65 12.09 -8.63
C GLU A 416 -25.78 12.20 -7.60
N CYS A 417 -26.96 11.71 -7.95
CA CYS A 417 -28.09 11.62 -7.04
C CYS A 417 -28.85 10.30 -7.19
N TYR A 418 -29.13 9.67 -6.05
CA TYR A 418 -29.91 8.43 -5.97
C TYR A 418 -30.75 8.39 -4.69
N LYS A 419 -31.80 7.58 -4.71
CA LYS A 419 -32.72 7.39 -3.57
C LYS A 419 -32.01 6.64 -2.44
N TYR A 420 -32.14 7.16 -1.23
CA TYR A 420 -31.66 6.53 0.00
C TYR A 420 -32.83 5.89 0.74
N ALA A 421 -33.14 4.65 0.35
CA ALA A 421 -34.29 3.92 0.88
C ALA A 421 -34.35 3.90 2.42
N PRO A 422 -33.25 3.62 3.17
CA PRO A 422 -33.32 3.50 4.63
C PRO A 422 -33.83 4.72 5.40
N LEU A 423 -33.76 5.93 4.82
CA LEU A 423 -34.28 7.15 5.45
C LEU A 423 -35.38 7.82 4.62
N ASN A 424 -35.89 7.14 3.58
CA ASN A 424 -36.83 7.70 2.61
C ASN A 424 -36.38 9.07 2.06
N GLY A 425 -35.09 9.19 1.78
CA GLY A 425 -34.45 10.42 1.32
C GLY A 425 -33.71 10.26 0.00
N ILE A 426 -32.86 11.22 -0.31
CA ILE A 426 -31.92 11.18 -1.44
C ILE A 426 -30.50 11.43 -0.96
N VAL A 427 -29.53 10.77 -1.58
CA VAL A 427 -28.12 11.13 -1.45
C VAL A 427 -27.75 11.98 -2.66
N ILE A 428 -27.19 13.16 -2.41
CA ILE A 428 -26.65 14.05 -3.44
C ILE A 428 -25.15 14.15 -3.20
N THR A 429 -24.32 13.79 -4.17
CA THR A 429 -22.89 14.07 -4.14
C THR A 429 -22.57 15.04 -5.27
N ILE A 430 -21.91 16.14 -4.94
CA ILE A 430 -21.43 17.13 -5.92
C ILE A 430 -19.92 17.27 -5.82
N HIS A 431 -19.27 17.27 -6.98
CA HIS A 431 -17.85 17.51 -7.13
C HIS A 431 -17.63 18.80 -7.90
N GLY A 432 -16.62 19.58 -7.53
CA GLY A 432 -16.31 20.80 -8.27
C GLY A 432 -15.16 21.60 -7.69
N SER A 433 -15.18 22.90 -7.96
CA SER A 433 -14.22 23.86 -7.41
C SER A 433 -14.91 25.12 -6.91
N PHE A 434 -14.28 25.80 -5.97
CA PHE A 434 -14.72 27.08 -5.45
C PHE A 434 -13.53 28.03 -5.28
N GLU A 435 -13.83 29.33 -5.29
CA GLU A 435 -12.87 30.40 -5.00
C GLU A 435 -13.09 30.91 -3.60
N GLU A 436 -11.99 31.19 -2.88
CA GLU A 436 -12.06 31.81 -1.57
C GLU A 436 -12.08 33.33 -1.71
N THR A 437 -13.15 33.96 -1.24
CA THR A 437 -13.40 35.40 -1.41
C THR A 437 -13.01 36.21 -0.18
N ALA A 438 -13.10 35.61 1.02
CA ALA A 438 -12.71 36.26 2.27
C ALA A 438 -12.31 35.24 3.35
N GLN A 439 -11.62 35.72 4.39
CA GLN A 439 -11.27 34.94 5.58
C GLN A 439 -12.53 34.51 6.38
N PRO A 440 -12.41 33.51 7.28
CA PRO A 440 -13.52 33.11 8.16
C PRO A 440 -14.11 34.27 8.97
N GLU A 441 -15.41 34.20 9.28
CA GLU A 441 -16.09 35.19 10.13
C GLU A 441 -15.65 35.09 11.59
N ILE A 442 -15.40 33.85 12.06
CA ILE A 442 -14.84 33.57 13.37
C ILE A 442 -13.47 32.93 13.17
N SER A 443 -12.44 33.52 13.79
CA SER A 443 -11.10 32.94 13.85
C SER A 443 -10.78 32.59 15.31
N ASP A 444 -10.41 31.34 15.57
CA ASP A 444 -9.97 30.90 16.90
C ASP A 444 -8.56 31.43 17.19
N SER A 445 -8.47 32.70 17.60
CA SER A 445 -7.21 33.33 18.05
C SER A 445 -6.75 32.84 19.44
N SER A 446 -7.54 32.01 20.13
CA SER A 446 -7.28 31.52 21.49
C SER A 446 -6.60 30.15 21.57
N SER A 447 -6.34 29.47 20.45
CA SER A 447 -5.66 28.15 20.45
C SER A 447 -4.13 28.24 20.26
N SER A 448 -3.53 29.39 20.57
CA SER A 448 -2.07 29.60 20.54
C SER A 448 -1.32 28.98 21.74
N GLN A 449 -1.86 27.91 22.35
CA GLN A 449 -1.13 27.07 23.29
C GLN A 449 -0.94 25.64 22.74
N SER A 450 0.30 25.40 22.28
CA SER A 450 1.01 24.11 22.35
C SER A 450 0.87 23.03 21.27
N SER A 451 0.48 23.31 20.02
CA SER A 451 0.78 22.36 18.93
C SER A 451 2.23 22.50 18.43
N ARG A 452 3.19 21.83 19.09
CA ARG A 452 4.56 21.67 18.57
C ARG A 452 4.55 20.78 17.32
N GLY A 453 4.46 21.42 16.15
CA GLY A 453 5.23 21.08 14.95
C GLY A 453 4.87 19.81 14.18
N GLY A 454 3.82 19.87 13.36
CA GLY A 454 3.73 19.08 12.13
C GLY A 454 4.79 19.54 11.11
N ARG A 455 5.31 18.60 10.33
CA ARG A 455 6.49 18.70 9.43
C ARG A 455 6.37 19.66 8.21
N PHE A 456 5.43 20.60 8.19
CA PHE A 456 5.31 21.56 7.08
C PHE A 456 5.17 23.00 7.60
N HIS A 457 5.96 23.89 7.02
CA HIS A 457 6.05 25.35 7.21
C HIS A 457 6.93 25.87 8.35
N SER A 458 8.20 26.14 8.01
CA SER A 458 8.88 27.34 8.52
C SER A 458 8.35 28.57 7.77
N GLN A 459 7.12 28.99 8.07
CA GLN A 459 6.68 30.34 7.74
C GLN A 459 6.34 31.06 9.03
N SER A 460 6.75 32.34 9.06
CA SER A 460 6.62 33.27 10.18
C SER A 460 5.28 33.11 10.92
N ARG A 461 5.35 33.01 12.26
CA ARG A 461 4.22 32.81 13.19
C ARG A 461 3.13 33.91 13.14
N ASN A 462 3.24 34.90 12.25
CA ASN A 462 2.33 36.04 12.14
C ASN A 462 1.66 36.20 10.77
N LYS A 463 1.77 35.23 9.83
CA LYS A 463 1.13 35.37 8.51
C LYS A 463 -0.25 34.70 8.48
N LYS A 464 -1.30 35.47 8.15
CA LYS A 464 -2.65 34.93 7.90
C LYS A 464 -2.62 33.93 6.73
N PRO A 465 -3.37 32.81 6.79
CA PRO A 465 -3.43 31.85 5.69
C PRO A 465 -3.85 32.52 4.37
N SER A 466 -3.20 32.17 3.26
CA SER A 466 -3.51 32.76 1.95
C SER A 466 -4.78 32.16 1.36
N LEU A 467 -5.64 33.01 0.79
CA LEU A 467 -6.83 32.57 0.06
C LEU A 467 -6.44 32.04 -1.33
N SER A 468 -6.99 30.90 -1.73
CA SER A 468 -6.73 30.27 -3.03
C SER A 468 -7.96 29.52 -3.54
N LYS A 469 -8.01 29.25 -4.85
CA LYS A 469 -8.97 28.31 -5.43
C LYS A 469 -8.73 26.89 -4.88
N LYS A 470 -9.80 26.14 -4.64
CA LYS A 470 -9.75 24.75 -4.12
C LYS A 470 -10.77 23.87 -4.84
N SER A 471 -10.55 22.57 -4.82
CA SER A 471 -11.55 21.59 -5.25
C SER A 471 -12.24 20.96 -4.05
N PHE A 472 -13.47 20.52 -4.23
CA PHE A 472 -14.28 19.94 -3.18
C PHE A 472 -15.15 18.80 -3.68
N ASP A 473 -15.50 17.93 -2.76
CA ASP A 473 -16.52 16.89 -2.93
C ASP A 473 -17.48 17.02 -1.74
N ARG A 474 -18.77 17.25 -1.97
CA ARG A 474 -19.75 17.45 -0.90
C ARG A 474 -20.91 16.49 -1.05
N THR A 475 -21.20 15.74 0.01
CA THR A 475 -22.27 14.76 0.04
C THR A 475 -23.33 15.17 1.04
N PHE A 476 -24.58 15.25 0.57
CA PHE A 476 -25.75 15.51 1.37
C PHE A 476 -26.62 14.25 1.45
N ILE A 477 -27.13 13.96 2.64
CA ILE A 477 -28.29 13.10 2.82
C ILE A 477 -29.47 14.00 3.12
N VAL A 478 -30.42 14.08 2.19
CA VAL A 478 -31.57 15.00 2.28
C VAL A 478 -32.86 14.20 2.42
N LEU A 479 -33.64 14.57 3.44
CA LEU A 479 -34.91 13.93 3.79
C LEU A 479 -36.07 14.89 3.49
N PRO A 480 -37.25 14.37 3.12
CA PRO A 480 -38.46 15.17 3.05
C PRO A 480 -38.91 15.55 4.47
N GLY A 481 -39.05 16.86 4.71
CA GLY A 481 -39.60 17.43 5.92
C GLY A 481 -41.11 17.71 5.81
N PRO A 482 -41.73 18.22 6.90
CA PRO A 482 -43.13 18.60 6.90
C PRO A 482 -43.43 19.62 5.79
N ASN A 483 -44.56 19.46 5.11
CA ASN A 483 -45.04 20.33 4.02
C ASN A 483 -44.14 20.37 2.77
N GLY A 484 -43.33 19.32 2.53
CA GLY A 484 -42.45 19.25 1.36
C GLY A 484 -41.17 20.09 1.48
N SER A 485 -40.83 20.53 2.69
CA SER A 485 -39.52 21.10 2.99
C SER A 485 -38.42 20.04 2.86
N MET A 486 -37.17 20.47 2.67
CA MET A 486 -36.01 19.57 2.58
C MET A 486 -35.16 19.72 3.83
N ILE A 487 -34.86 18.60 4.51
CA ILE A 487 -34.04 18.57 5.72
C ILE A 487 -32.73 17.86 5.40
N VAL A 488 -31.60 18.50 5.70
CA VAL A 488 -30.28 17.89 5.58
C VAL A 488 -29.99 17.07 6.83
N ALA A 489 -30.06 15.74 6.73
CA ALA A 489 -29.71 14.84 7.83
C ALA A 489 -28.18 14.77 8.03
N SER A 490 -27.41 14.77 6.94
CA SER A 490 -25.95 14.74 6.98
C SER A 490 -25.37 15.59 5.86
N ASP A 491 -24.36 16.40 6.18
CA ASP A 491 -23.55 17.19 5.25
C ASP A 491 -22.07 16.86 5.46
N LEU A 492 -21.46 16.22 4.47
CA LEU A 492 -20.06 15.82 4.48
C LEU A 492 -19.30 16.60 3.41
N LEU A 493 -18.36 17.44 3.86
CA LEU A 493 -17.54 18.26 2.96
C LEU A 493 -16.10 17.75 2.92
N LEU A 494 -15.61 17.35 1.76
CA LEU A 494 -14.20 17.11 1.50
C LEU A 494 -13.61 18.29 0.74
N ILE A 495 -12.44 18.77 1.19
CA ILE A 495 -11.67 19.81 0.52
C ILE A 495 -10.31 19.25 0.11
N ARG A 496 -9.89 19.55 -1.12
CA ARG A 496 -8.65 19.07 -1.72
C ARG A 496 -7.98 20.14 -2.61
N PRO A 497 -6.70 19.96 -2.99
CA PRO A 497 -6.04 20.82 -3.95
C PRO A 497 -6.87 21.04 -5.22
N PHE A 498 -6.87 22.27 -5.73
CA PHE A 498 -7.49 22.57 -7.02
C PHE A 498 -6.79 21.78 -8.13
N ASN A 499 -7.57 21.10 -8.97
CA ASN A 499 -7.08 20.40 -10.15
C ASN A 499 -7.66 21.06 -11.41
N ILE A 500 -6.78 21.36 -12.37
CA ILE A 500 -7.17 21.95 -13.66
C ILE A 500 -7.71 20.89 -14.63
N ASP A 501 -7.27 19.63 -14.47
CA ASP A 501 -7.69 18.51 -15.31
C ASP A 501 -8.96 17.88 -14.73
N ILE A 502 -10.11 18.20 -15.34
CA ILE A 502 -11.42 17.74 -14.90
C ILE A 502 -11.74 16.38 -15.56
N PRO A 503 -11.87 15.27 -14.80
CA PRO A 503 -11.99 13.92 -15.39
C PRO A 503 -13.24 13.69 -16.25
N TRP A 504 -14.31 14.46 -16.01
CA TRP A 504 -15.60 14.33 -16.70
C TRP A 504 -15.78 15.29 -17.90
N THR A 505 -14.82 16.18 -18.17
CA THR A 505 -14.85 17.02 -19.39
C THR A 505 -14.17 16.35 -20.58
N ASN A 506 -13.39 15.29 -20.35
CA ASN A 506 -12.79 14.46 -21.39
C ASN A 506 -13.77 13.38 -21.83
N SER A 507 -14.82 13.76 -22.57
CA SER A 507 -15.74 12.81 -23.18
C SER A 507 -15.06 12.08 -24.34
N TYR A 508 -14.64 10.84 -24.11
CA TYR A 508 -14.55 9.89 -25.21
C TYR A 508 -15.99 9.52 -25.60
N PRO A 509 -16.38 9.63 -26.89
CA PRO A 509 -17.70 9.18 -27.29
C PRO A 509 -17.83 7.70 -26.92
N PRO A 510 -18.96 7.26 -26.34
CA PRO A 510 -19.19 5.86 -26.12
C PRO A 510 -19.11 5.16 -27.49
N THR A 511 -18.18 4.21 -27.63
CA THR A 511 -18.24 3.24 -28.71
C THR A 511 -19.55 2.48 -28.53
N GLN A 512 -20.57 2.86 -29.28
CA GLN A 512 -21.74 2.00 -29.42
C GLN A 512 -21.24 0.66 -29.95
N PRO A 513 -21.63 -0.48 -29.37
CA PRO A 513 -21.38 -1.76 -29.99
C PRO A 513 -22.09 -1.72 -31.35
N SER A 514 -21.32 -1.68 -32.43
CA SER A 514 -21.85 -1.83 -33.78
C SER A 514 -22.46 -3.22 -33.87
N SER A 515 -23.79 -3.26 -33.78
CA SER A 515 -24.61 -4.40 -34.15
C SER A 515 -24.60 -4.49 -35.68
N GLN A 516 -23.48 -4.90 -36.25
CA GLN A 516 -23.50 -5.49 -37.59
C GLN A 516 -23.53 -7.01 -37.44
N PRO A 517 -24.63 -7.66 -37.85
CA PRO A 517 -24.69 -9.12 -37.86
C PRO A 517 -23.83 -9.67 -39.03
N PRO A 518 -23.24 -10.87 -38.88
CA PRO A 518 -22.67 -11.60 -40.01
C PRO A 518 -23.80 -11.96 -41.01
N PRO A 519 -23.50 -12.09 -42.32
CA PRO A 519 -24.50 -12.31 -43.34
C PRO A 519 -25.20 -13.68 -43.18
N THR A 520 -26.53 -13.59 -43.18
CA THR A 520 -27.57 -14.57 -43.53
C THR A 520 -27.20 -16.05 -43.70
N ALA A 521 -27.80 -16.88 -42.86
CA ALA A 521 -28.31 -18.20 -43.24
C ALA A 521 -29.81 -18.30 -42.90
N THR A 522 -30.61 -18.42 -43.96
CA THR A 522 -31.98 -18.96 -44.13
C THR A 522 -32.95 -19.18 -42.95
N THR A 523 -34.18 -18.71 -43.20
CA THR A 523 -35.45 -18.74 -42.45
C THR A 523 -36.05 -20.11 -42.11
N ILE A 524 -36.67 -20.22 -40.93
CA ILE A 524 -37.89 -21.04 -40.67
C ILE A 524 -38.82 -20.24 -39.70
N PRO A 525 -40.12 -20.05 -39.99
CA PRO A 525 -41.04 -19.29 -39.14
C PRO A 525 -41.91 -20.17 -38.22
N GLY A 526 -42.11 -19.76 -36.96
CA GLY A 526 -43.18 -20.31 -36.11
C GLY A 526 -43.14 -19.96 -34.62
N GLN A 527 -44.21 -19.30 -34.15
CA GLN A 527 -44.81 -19.32 -32.79
C GLN A 527 -44.12 -18.46 -31.68
N GLN A 528 -44.67 -17.30 -31.34
CA GLN A 528 -45.76 -16.97 -30.37
C GLN A 528 -45.29 -16.78 -28.90
N GLN A 529 -45.40 -15.53 -28.41
CA GLN A 529 -45.36 -15.14 -26.98
C GLN A 529 -46.63 -15.62 -26.25
N PRO A 530 -46.61 -15.68 -24.89
CA PRO A 530 -47.43 -14.72 -24.10
C PRO A 530 -46.76 -14.37 -22.71
N PRO A 531 -47.42 -13.74 -21.69
CA PRO A 531 -47.05 -12.40 -21.19
C PRO A 531 -46.87 -12.26 -19.65
N ASN A 532 -46.43 -11.06 -19.25
CA ASN A 532 -46.53 -10.30 -17.97
C ASN A 532 -47.08 -10.88 -16.64
N GLY A 533 -46.43 -10.43 -15.55
CA GLY A 533 -46.97 -10.23 -14.19
C GLY A 533 -46.06 -10.84 -13.11
N LEU A 534 -45.72 -10.24 -11.96
CA LEU A 534 -46.22 -9.10 -11.20
C LEU A 534 -45.12 -8.61 -10.22
N GLN A 535 -45.12 -7.29 -10.02
CA GLN A 535 -44.90 -6.49 -8.81
C GLN A 535 -44.63 -7.18 -7.45
N GLY A 536 -43.76 -6.56 -6.63
CA GLY A 536 -43.93 -6.63 -5.16
C GLY A 536 -42.73 -6.24 -4.28
N ALA A 537 -42.63 -4.96 -3.93
CA ALA A 537 -42.21 -4.37 -2.64
C ALA A 537 -40.82 -4.67 -2.01
N THR A 538 -40.00 -3.62 -2.07
CA THR A 538 -38.95 -3.13 -1.15
C THR A 538 -39.47 -2.79 0.28
N PRO A 539 -38.66 -2.22 1.21
CA PRO A 539 -37.62 -2.82 2.05
C PRO A 539 -37.78 -2.30 3.53
N MET A 540 -36.66 -2.17 4.28
CA MET A 540 -36.48 -1.35 5.51
C MET A 540 -36.86 -2.00 6.84
N ALA A 541 -36.25 -1.66 7.98
CA ALA A 541 -35.00 -0.97 8.31
C ALA A 541 -34.79 -1.17 9.81
N ALA A 542 -33.53 -1.05 10.24
CA ALA A 542 -33.08 -1.03 11.62
C ALA A 542 -33.58 0.18 12.41
N ALA A 543 -33.52 0.09 13.76
CA ALA A 543 -32.90 1.06 14.70
C ALA A 543 -33.55 1.00 16.12
N PRO A 544 -32.99 1.65 17.18
CA PRO A 544 -31.70 1.44 17.85
C PRO A 544 -31.88 1.53 19.42
N PRO A 545 -30.95 2.07 20.28
CA PRO A 545 -30.50 1.39 21.51
C PRO A 545 -30.83 2.09 22.86
N ALA A 546 -30.60 1.41 24.00
CA ALA A 546 -29.84 1.91 25.18
C ALA A 546 -30.07 1.10 26.48
N SER A 547 -29.01 1.12 27.32
CA SER A 547 -28.91 0.77 28.77
C SER A 547 -28.58 -0.68 29.16
N ALA A 548 -27.53 -0.86 29.97
CA ALA A 548 -27.20 -2.12 30.66
C ALA A 548 -28.10 -2.28 31.89
N PRO A 549 -28.62 -3.48 32.21
CA PRO A 549 -27.95 -4.34 33.20
C PRO A 549 -28.24 -5.87 33.10
N SER A 550 -27.51 -6.68 33.90
CA SER A 550 -27.96 -7.94 34.54
C SER A 550 -28.65 -9.04 33.69
N MET A 551 -28.06 -10.25 33.67
CA MET A 551 -28.35 -11.30 32.66
C MET A 551 -28.04 -10.81 31.24
N VAL A 552 -27.67 -11.69 30.31
CA VAL A 552 -27.43 -11.26 28.92
C VAL A 552 -28.79 -10.87 28.33
N ASP A 553 -29.12 -9.59 28.39
CA ASP A 553 -30.38 -9.08 27.88
C ASP A 553 -30.30 -9.08 26.34
N LEU A 554 -30.91 -10.10 25.74
CA LEU A 554 -30.99 -10.26 24.30
C LEU A 554 -31.61 -8.99 23.66
N PRO A 555 -31.13 -8.52 22.49
CA PRO A 555 -31.70 -7.38 21.77
C PRO A 555 -33.22 -7.55 21.58
N PRO A 556 -34.01 -6.47 21.65
CA PRO A 556 -35.48 -6.54 21.53
C PRO A 556 -35.94 -7.23 20.24
N GLU A 557 -35.20 -7.02 19.16
CA GLU A 557 -35.40 -7.60 17.82
C GLU A 557 -35.21 -9.13 17.81
N ILE A 558 -34.34 -9.65 18.68
CA ILE A 558 -34.10 -11.10 18.83
C ILE A 558 -35.09 -11.68 19.86
N LYS A 559 -35.40 -10.94 20.93
CA LYS A 559 -36.42 -11.34 21.92
C LYS A 559 -37.83 -11.45 21.32
N SER A 560 -38.21 -10.57 20.41
CA SER A 560 -39.55 -10.62 19.78
C SER A 560 -39.72 -11.77 18.80
N ASN A 561 -38.61 -12.25 18.22
CA ASN A 561 -38.61 -13.30 17.20
C ASN A 561 -38.37 -14.71 17.77
N LEU A 562 -38.07 -14.83 19.06
CA LEU A 562 -37.76 -16.10 19.73
C LEU A 562 -38.68 -16.36 20.91
N GLN A 563 -39.05 -17.62 21.10
CA GLN A 563 -39.80 -18.04 22.29
C GLN A 563 -38.93 -17.98 23.54
N VAL A 564 -39.53 -17.82 24.72
CA VAL A 564 -38.79 -17.73 26.01
C VAL A 564 -37.77 -18.87 26.22
N PRO A 565 -38.07 -20.15 25.90
CA PRO A 565 -37.09 -21.23 26.02
C PRO A 565 -35.90 -21.11 25.05
N GLN A 566 -36.15 -20.56 23.85
CA GLN A 566 -35.11 -20.29 22.85
C GLN A 566 -34.20 -19.15 23.31
N GLN A 567 -34.77 -18.13 23.94
CA GLN A 567 -34.02 -17.02 24.53
C GLN A 567 -33.09 -17.50 25.66
N GLU A 568 -33.60 -18.30 26.60
CA GLU A 568 -32.80 -18.88 27.68
C GLU A 568 -31.69 -19.79 27.14
N LEU A 569 -32.00 -20.60 26.13
CA LEU A 569 -31.05 -21.47 25.46
C LEU A 569 -29.93 -20.69 24.76
N LEU A 570 -30.28 -19.64 24.01
CA LEU A 570 -29.33 -18.76 23.34
C LEU A 570 -28.39 -18.07 24.33
N VAL A 571 -28.94 -17.51 25.42
CA VAL A 571 -28.13 -16.91 26.50
C VAL A 571 -27.18 -17.93 27.10
N LYS A 572 -27.67 -19.14 27.39
CA LYS A 572 -26.86 -20.24 27.92
C LYS A 572 -25.73 -20.61 26.95
N ILE A 573 -26.00 -20.68 25.66
CA ILE A 573 -25.02 -20.99 24.62
C ILE A 573 -23.99 -19.87 24.46
N VAL A 574 -24.39 -18.60 24.46
CA VAL A 574 -23.46 -17.46 24.44
C VAL A 574 -22.51 -17.50 25.64
N MET A 575 -23.05 -17.77 26.83
CA MET A 575 -22.23 -17.87 28.05
C MET A 575 -21.26 -19.05 28.03
N GLU A 576 -21.70 -20.20 27.51
CA GLU A 576 -20.96 -21.48 27.46
C GLU A 576 -19.93 -21.58 26.33
N THR A 577 -20.19 -20.95 25.18
CA THR A 577 -19.36 -21.03 23.97
C THR A 577 -18.47 -19.79 23.79
N LYS A 578 -18.79 -18.68 24.46
CA LYS A 578 -18.16 -17.36 24.27
C LYS A 578 -18.27 -16.81 22.85
N LEU A 579 -19.11 -17.42 22.00
CA LEU A 579 -19.42 -16.88 20.68
C LEU A 579 -20.16 -15.55 20.83
N ASN A 580 -19.97 -14.66 19.86
CA ASN A 580 -20.82 -13.49 19.77
C ASN A 580 -22.29 -13.91 19.54
N LEU A 581 -23.21 -13.00 19.85
CA LEU A 581 -24.64 -13.29 19.89
C LEU A 581 -25.20 -13.73 18.53
N GLN A 582 -24.72 -13.13 17.44
CA GLN A 582 -25.18 -13.45 16.09
C GLN A 582 -24.81 -14.88 15.69
N TYR A 583 -23.63 -15.36 16.07
CA TYR A 583 -23.23 -16.73 15.79
C TYR A 583 -23.86 -17.74 16.72
N ALA A 584 -24.04 -17.39 17.99
CA ALA A 584 -24.80 -18.25 18.90
C ALA A 584 -26.24 -18.43 18.37
N LEU A 585 -26.83 -17.39 17.78
CA LEU A 585 -28.15 -17.46 17.15
C LEU A 585 -28.14 -18.38 15.93
N MET A 586 -27.18 -18.21 15.01
CA MET A 586 -27.03 -19.13 13.87
C MET A 586 -26.83 -20.58 14.31
N LEU A 587 -26.03 -20.81 15.35
CA LEU A 587 -25.78 -22.14 15.91
C LEU A 587 -27.07 -22.75 16.48
N CYS A 588 -27.91 -21.95 17.15
CA CYS A 588 -29.22 -22.36 17.64
C CYS A 588 -30.17 -22.68 16.48
N GLU A 589 -30.22 -21.86 15.44
CA GLU A 589 -31.09 -22.07 14.27
C GLU A 589 -30.70 -23.33 13.49
N GLN A 590 -29.40 -23.54 13.27
CA GLN A 590 -28.87 -24.69 12.54
C GLN A 590 -29.04 -26.00 13.32
N SER A 591 -28.95 -25.96 14.66
CA SER A 591 -29.19 -27.11 15.54
C SER A 591 -30.66 -27.34 15.89
N GLN A 592 -31.58 -26.64 15.21
CA GLN A 592 -33.02 -26.72 15.48
C GLN A 592 -33.37 -26.45 16.95
N TRP A 593 -32.62 -25.58 17.62
CA TRP A 593 -32.79 -25.19 19.01
C TRP A 593 -32.65 -26.34 20.03
N ASP A 594 -31.85 -27.36 19.70
CA ASP A 594 -31.51 -28.44 20.62
C ASP A 594 -30.19 -28.15 21.36
N PHE A 595 -30.24 -28.01 22.69
CA PHE A 595 -29.05 -27.74 23.51
C PHE A 595 -27.99 -28.85 23.41
N ASN A 596 -28.39 -30.11 23.35
CA ASN A 596 -27.47 -31.23 23.31
C ASN A 596 -26.79 -31.34 21.94
N GLN A 597 -27.50 -31.07 20.84
CA GLN A 597 -26.89 -30.95 19.51
C GLN A 597 -25.96 -29.73 19.42
N THR A 598 -26.38 -28.60 20.00
CA THR A 598 -25.56 -27.40 20.07
C THR A 598 -24.27 -27.64 20.87
N MET A 599 -24.36 -28.35 21.99
CA MET A 599 -23.23 -28.66 22.87
C MET A 599 -22.42 -29.89 22.43
N GLN A 600 -22.93 -30.73 21.54
CA GLN A 600 -22.13 -31.77 20.87
C GLN A 600 -20.96 -31.14 20.08
N VAL A 601 -21.11 -29.89 19.62
CA VAL A 601 -20.03 -29.09 19.00
C VAL A 601 -18.89 -28.74 19.98
N LYS A 602 -19.14 -28.74 21.30
CA LYS A 602 -18.11 -28.63 22.36
C LYS A 602 -17.52 -29.99 22.75
N ARG A 603 -18.24 -31.09 22.49
CA ARG A 603 -17.88 -32.46 22.89
C ARG A 603 -17.16 -33.27 21.81
N SER A 604 -16.94 -32.74 20.61
CA SER A 604 -16.17 -33.40 19.54
C SER A 604 -14.64 -33.33 19.70
N VAL A 605 -14.12 -32.82 20.82
CA VAL A 605 -12.80 -33.24 21.32
C VAL A 605 -13.01 -33.77 22.73
N PRO A 606 -13.18 -35.09 22.92
CA PRO A 606 -13.38 -35.60 24.25
C PRO A 606 -12.07 -35.49 25.03
N SER A 607 -12.11 -34.73 26.14
CA SER A 607 -11.13 -34.87 27.21
C SER A 607 -11.33 -36.24 27.86
N PHE A 608 -10.74 -37.30 27.29
CA PHE A 608 -10.82 -38.63 27.91
C PHE A 608 -9.79 -38.76 29.04
N HIS A 609 -10.34 -38.95 30.24
CA HIS A 609 -9.66 -39.64 31.33
C HIS A 609 -9.31 -41.07 30.88
N LEU A 610 -8.07 -41.46 31.13
CA LEU A 610 -7.53 -42.78 30.89
C LEU A 610 -8.23 -43.87 31.73
N VAL A 611 -8.16 -45.08 31.15
CA VAL A 611 -8.18 -46.43 31.74
C VAL A 611 -9.48 -47.23 31.57
N LYS A 612 -9.44 -48.24 30.68
CA LYS A 612 -9.46 -49.67 31.06
C LYS A 612 -9.14 -50.62 29.89
N HIS A 613 -8.08 -51.41 30.10
CA HIS A 613 -7.77 -52.77 29.59
C HIS A 613 -8.24 -53.22 28.20
N GLY A 614 -7.27 -53.36 27.30
CA GLY A 614 -7.34 -54.12 26.05
C GLY A 614 -6.36 -53.54 25.06
N ILE A 615 -5.24 -54.21 24.79
CA ILE A 615 -4.21 -53.73 23.86
C ILE A 615 -4.75 -53.90 22.43
N ASP A 616 -5.42 -52.86 21.92
CA ASP A 616 -5.62 -52.66 20.49
C ASP A 616 -4.45 -51.82 19.97
N PHE A 617 -3.64 -52.39 19.07
CA PHE A 617 -2.61 -51.64 18.37
C PHE A 617 -3.29 -50.68 17.39
N LYS A 618 -3.48 -49.42 17.79
CA LYS A 618 -3.93 -48.36 16.87
C LYS A 618 -2.87 -48.19 15.77
N MET A 619 -3.20 -48.55 14.54
CA MET A 619 -2.34 -48.31 13.37
C MET A 619 -2.17 -46.79 13.17
N GLY A 620 -0.94 -46.31 13.05
CA GLY A 620 -0.66 -44.91 12.78
C GLY A 620 -1.02 -44.51 11.34
N TYR A 621 -1.48 -43.28 11.13
CA TYR A 621 -1.76 -42.71 9.81
C TYR A 621 -0.48 -42.39 9.02
N ASN A 622 -0.59 -42.44 7.68
CA ASN A 622 0.33 -41.81 6.75
C ASN A 622 -0.16 -40.39 6.43
N ILE A 623 0.59 -39.37 6.89
CA ILE A 623 0.18 -37.96 6.88
C ILE A 623 1.09 -37.17 5.95
N ALA A 624 0.51 -36.45 4.99
CA ALA A 624 1.21 -35.47 4.17
C ALA A 624 0.90 -34.05 4.66
N MET A 625 1.89 -33.39 5.28
CA MET A 625 1.82 -31.96 5.57
C MET A 625 2.24 -31.16 4.34
N VAL A 626 1.38 -30.26 3.86
CA VAL A 626 1.64 -29.50 2.62
C VAL A 626 1.57 -28.00 2.86
N THR A 627 2.62 -27.29 2.42
CA THR A 627 2.76 -25.84 2.61
C THR A 627 3.78 -25.27 1.63
N ASP A 628 3.65 -23.99 1.28
CA ASP A 628 4.67 -23.21 0.58
C ASP A 628 5.80 -22.75 1.50
N PHE A 629 5.53 -22.74 2.81
CA PHE A 629 6.43 -22.20 3.81
C PHE A 629 7.03 -23.37 4.59
N PHE A 630 8.28 -23.73 4.25
CA PHE A 630 9.05 -24.72 5.00
C PHE A 630 10.56 -24.44 4.94
N TYR A 631 11.35 -25.16 5.74
CA TYR A 631 12.81 -24.99 5.75
C TYR A 631 13.42 -25.13 4.34
N PRO A 632 14.37 -24.25 3.96
CA PRO A 632 15.29 -23.52 4.82
C PRO A 632 14.84 -22.12 5.22
N GLN A 633 13.65 -21.66 4.79
CA GLN A 633 13.16 -20.35 5.21
C GLN A 633 12.76 -20.39 6.70
N PRO A 634 13.21 -19.43 7.51
CA PRO A 634 12.78 -19.33 8.89
C PRO A 634 11.45 -18.58 8.99
N GLY A 635 10.51 -19.14 9.75
CA GLY A 635 9.23 -18.50 10.06
C GLY A 635 8.38 -19.34 11.02
N GLY A 636 7.25 -18.77 11.44
CA GLY A 636 6.39 -19.39 12.46
C GLY A 636 5.59 -20.58 11.93
N VAL A 637 5.22 -20.59 10.65
CA VAL A 637 4.49 -21.72 10.03
C VAL A 637 5.45 -22.89 9.83
N GLU A 638 6.66 -22.62 9.37
CA GLU A 638 7.74 -23.58 9.17
C GLU A 638 8.08 -24.29 10.48
N PHE A 639 8.24 -23.51 11.55
CA PHE A 639 8.46 -24.03 12.90
C PHE A 639 7.29 -24.88 13.38
N HIS A 640 6.05 -24.42 13.17
CA HIS A 640 4.86 -25.17 13.55
C HIS A 640 4.77 -26.53 12.85
N VAL A 641 4.86 -26.54 11.52
CA VAL A 641 4.77 -27.75 10.70
C VAL A 641 5.87 -28.74 11.11
N TYR A 642 7.10 -28.26 11.30
CA TYR A 642 8.20 -29.11 11.73
C TYR A 642 7.96 -29.74 13.10
N HIS A 643 7.64 -28.97 14.14
CA HIS A 643 7.46 -29.52 15.48
C HIS A 643 6.22 -30.40 15.62
N LEU A 644 5.13 -30.06 14.95
CA LEU A 644 3.95 -30.90 14.88
C LEU A 644 4.27 -32.23 14.19
N ALA A 645 5.00 -32.22 13.07
CA ALA A 645 5.42 -33.43 12.38
C ALA A 645 6.28 -34.34 13.26
N GLN A 646 7.25 -33.75 13.98
CA GLN A 646 8.10 -34.49 14.92
C GLN A 646 7.27 -35.18 16.01
N LYS A 647 6.28 -34.49 16.59
CA LYS A 647 5.43 -35.07 17.63
C LYS A 647 4.41 -36.08 17.13
N LEU A 648 3.95 -35.97 15.89
CA LEU A 648 3.12 -37.00 15.27
C LEU A 648 3.95 -38.26 14.95
N ILE A 649 5.22 -38.12 14.55
CA ILE A 649 6.15 -39.26 14.41
C ILE A 649 6.37 -39.93 15.77
N ASP A 650 6.58 -39.15 16.84
CA ASP A 650 6.73 -39.68 18.21
C ASP A 650 5.47 -40.46 18.68
N LEU A 651 4.28 -40.12 18.15
CA LEU A 651 3.02 -40.84 18.39
C LEU A 651 2.84 -42.10 17.52
N GLY A 652 3.79 -42.40 16.63
CA GLY A 652 3.78 -43.60 15.78
C GLY A 652 3.17 -43.40 14.39
N HIS A 653 2.89 -42.16 13.97
CA HIS A 653 2.44 -41.86 12.61
C HIS A 653 3.61 -41.74 11.63
N SER A 654 3.36 -42.07 10.36
CA SER A 654 4.30 -41.79 9.27
C SER A 654 4.00 -40.41 8.73
N VAL A 655 4.96 -39.47 8.81
CA VAL A 655 4.74 -38.08 8.40
C VAL A 655 5.73 -37.68 7.33
N ILE A 656 5.21 -37.07 6.25
CA ILE A 656 5.99 -36.41 5.22
C ILE A 656 5.62 -34.93 5.14
N VAL A 657 6.55 -34.11 4.66
CA VAL A 657 6.29 -32.72 4.29
C VAL A 657 6.45 -32.56 2.77
N ILE A 658 5.55 -31.82 2.14
CA ILE A 658 5.63 -31.47 0.71
C ILE A 658 5.64 -29.95 0.59
N THR A 659 6.66 -29.40 -0.07
CA THR A 659 6.86 -27.95 -0.29
C THR A 659 7.47 -27.70 -1.66
N HIS A 660 7.47 -26.45 -2.11
CA HIS A 660 8.22 -26.05 -3.31
C HIS A 660 9.74 -26.08 -3.07
N ASN A 661 10.53 -26.13 -4.14
CA ASN A 661 12.00 -26.12 -4.08
C ASN A 661 12.57 -24.74 -3.72
N TYR A 662 13.71 -24.72 -3.04
CA TYR A 662 14.43 -23.50 -2.69
C TYR A 662 15.83 -23.52 -3.30
N ASN A 663 16.01 -22.97 -4.49
CA ASN A 663 17.30 -22.91 -5.19
C ASN A 663 18.02 -24.29 -5.19
N GLU A 664 19.02 -24.46 -4.32
CA GLU A 664 19.82 -25.68 -4.15
C GLU A 664 19.08 -26.83 -3.42
N ARG A 665 17.98 -26.54 -2.71
CA ARG A 665 17.14 -27.57 -2.05
C ARG A 665 16.04 -28.05 -3.00
N ASN A 666 16.27 -29.22 -3.58
CA ASN A 666 15.38 -29.91 -4.50
C ASN A 666 15.25 -31.42 -4.20
N GLY A 667 14.19 -32.04 -4.71
CA GLY A 667 13.96 -33.47 -4.59
C GLY A 667 13.63 -33.91 -3.17
N ILE A 668 14.02 -35.13 -2.80
CA ILE A 668 13.72 -35.72 -1.49
C ILE A 668 14.88 -35.47 -0.53
N ARG A 669 14.57 -35.05 0.69
CA ARG A 669 15.52 -34.89 1.80
C ARG A 669 14.94 -35.49 3.07
N TYR A 670 15.81 -35.86 4.00
CA TYR A 670 15.43 -36.32 5.33
C TYR A 670 15.96 -35.33 6.36
N LEU A 671 15.08 -34.89 7.24
CA LEU A 671 15.43 -34.13 8.43
C LEU A 671 15.55 -35.07 9.63
N THR A 672 15.80 -34.50 10.79
CA THR A 672 15.82 -35.17 12.10
C THR A 672 14.56 -36.02 12.34
N ASN A 673 14.73 -37.08 13.14
CA ASN A 673 13.70 -38.09 13.44
C ASN A 673 13.11 -38.75 12.18
N GLY A 674 13.88 -38.82 11.09
CA GLY A 674 13.45 -39.48 9.85
C GLY A 674 12.41 -38.71 9.04
N LEU A 675 12.10 -37.46 9.37
CA LEU A 675 11.09 -36.67 8.68
C LEU A 675 11.47 -36.47 7.20
N LYS A 676 10.68 -37.07 6.31
CA LYS A 676 10.90 -37.02 4.86
C LYS A 676 10.26 -35.77 4.27
N VAL A 677 11.01 -35.04 3.46
CA VAL A 677 10.59 -33.77 2.84
C VAL A 677 10.73 -33.84 1.33
N TYR A 678 9.65 -33.55 0.63
CA TYR A 678 9.56 -33.43 -0.81
C TYR A 678 9.68 -31.95 -1.21
N TYR A 679 10.78 -31.58 -1.86
CA TYR A 679 11.01 -30.28 -2.49
C TYR A 679 10.68 -30.34 -3.98
N VAL A 680 9.45 -29.95 -4.32
CA VAL A 680 8.87 -30.03 -5.66
C VAL A 680 9.35 -28.87 -6.54
N PRO A 681 9.80 -29.10 -7.79
CA PRO A 681 10.23 -28.03 -8.70
C PRO A 681 9.02 -27.23 -9.20
N TYR A 682 8.55 -26.29 -8.39
CA TYR A 682 7.36 -25.49 -8.66
C TYR A 682 7.70 -24.01 -8.75
N TRP A 683 7.01 -23.27 -9.62
CA TRP A 683 7.34 -21.87 -9.85
C TRP A 683 6.75 -20.99 -8.74
N VAL A 684 7.61 -20.16 -8.14
CA VAL A 684 7.30 -19.23 -7.05
C VAL A 684 7.11 -17.82 -7.60
N LEU A 685 6.09 -17.10 -7.12
CA LEU A 685 5.78 -15.74 -7.54
C LEU A 685 6.29 -14.67 -6.57
N TYR A 686 5.73 -14.64 -5.35
CA TYR A 686 5.92 -13.55 -4.40
C TYR A 686 6.05 -14.11 -2.99
N ARG A 687 7.07 -13.66 -2.22
CA ARG A 687 7.34 -14.11 -0.84
C ARG A 687 7.27 -15.63 -0.65
N SER A 688 7.80 -16.39 -1.59
CA SER A 688 7.80 -17.86 -1.54
C SER A 688 6.43 -18.53 -1.64
N SER A 689 5.38 -17.82 -2.02
CA SER A 689 4.13 -18.45 -2.45
C SER A 689 4.25 -18.93 -3.90
N SER A 690 3.87 -20.19 -4.15
CA SER A 690 3.78 -20.80 -5.47
C SER A 690 2.76 -20.11 -6.38
N LEU A 691 2.92 -20.24 -7.70
CA LEU A 691 1.96 -19.77 -8.68
C LEU A 691 0.58 -20.40 -8.38
N PRO A 692 -0.49 -19.61 -8.16
CA PRO A 692 -1.82 -20.16 -7.94
C PRO A 692 -2.28 -20.82 -9.23
N THR A 693 -2.28 -22.14 -9.22
CA THR A 693 -2.77 -22.99 -10.29
C THR A 693 -3.71 -23.99 -9.67
N VAL A 694 -4.74 -24.38 -10.41
CA VAL A 694 -5.63 -25.46 -9.94
C VAL A 694 -5.15 -26.82 -10.42
N TYR A 695 -4.23 -26.90 -11.41
CA TYR A 695 -3.95 -28.16 -12.11
C TYR A 695 -2.48 -28.58 -12.18
N SER A 696 -1.51 -27.67 -12.08
CA SER A 696 -0.12 -28.03 -12.39
C SER A 696 0.58 -28.81 -11.27
N ALA A 697 0.11 -28.75 -10.02
CA ALA A 697 0.67 -29.59 -8.96
C ALA A 697 0.01 -30.97 -8.91
N PHE A 698 -1.16 -31.17 -9.54
CA PHE A 698 -1.91 -32.43 -9.42
C PHE A 698 -1.11 -33.68 -9.80
N PRO A 699 -0.38 -33.75 -10.93
CA PRO A 699 0.32 -34.97 -11.30
C PRO A 699 1.37 -35.39 -10.28
N ILE A 700 2.10 -34.41 -9.73
CA ILE A 700 3.17 -34.71 -8.76
C ILE A 700 2.60 -35.00 -7.38
N LEU A 701 1.59 -34.25 -6.92
CA LEU A 701 0.91 -34.50 -5.65
C LEU A 701 0.25 -35.88 -5.65
N ARG A 702 -0.48 -36.24 -6.72
CA ARG A 702 -1.08 -37.56 -6.88
C ARG A 702 -0.03 -38.68 -6.81
N ASN A 703 1.09 -38.52 -7.50
CA ASN A 703 2.16 -39.53 -7.48
C ASN A 703 2.77 -39.69 -6.08
N ILE A 704 2.97 -38.59 -5.34
CA ILE A 704 3.48 -38.64 -3.97
C ILE A 704 2.44 -39.29 -3.04
N PHE A 705 1.17 -38.88 -3.12
CA PHE A 705 0.10 -39.42 -2.28
C PHE A 705 -0.07 -40.93 -2.44
N ILE A 706 -0.04 -41.44 -3.68
CA ILE A 706 -0.13 -42.88 -3.96
C ILE A 706 1.14 -43.61 -3.49
N ARG A 707 2.32 -43.06 -3.79
CA ARG A 707 3.60 -43.70 -3.44
C ARG A 707 3.78 -43.85 -1.94
N GLU A 708 3.39 -42.83 -1.18
CA GLU A 708 3.55 -42.79 0.28
C GLU A 708 2.31 -43.34 1.00
N ALA A 709 1.32 -43.88 0.26
CA ALA A 709 0.08 -44.42 0.78
C ALA A 709 -0.62 -43.48 1.77
N ILE A 710 -0.74 -42.20 1.39
CA ILE A 710 -1.23 -41.13 2.26
C ILE A 710 -2.70 -41.34 2.62
N ASP A 711 -3.00 -41.31 3.92
CA ASP A 711 -4.35 -41.36 4.47
C ASP A 711 -4.92 -39.94 4.66
N ILE A 712 -4.06 -39.00 5.09
CA ILE A 712 -4.45 -37.64 5.48
C ILE A 712 -3.56 -36.61 4.81
N VAL A 713 -4.17 -35.63 4.14
CA VAL A 713 -3.48 -34.44 3.65
C VAL A 713 -3.80 -33.25 4.55
N HIS A 714 -2.76 -32.70 5.17
CA HIS A 714 -2.86 -31.57 6.09
C HIS A 714 -2.20 -30.31 5.51
N GLY A 715 -3.00 -29.41 4.96
CA GLY A 715 -2.57 -28.15 4.37
C GLY A 715 -2.38 -27.06 5.42
N HIS A 716 -1.38 -26.20 5.27
CA HIS A 716 -1.11 -25.13 6.23
C HIS A 716 -1.02 -23.74 5.55
N GLY A 717 -1.71 -22.76 6.14
CA GLY A 717 -1.61 -21.34 5.79
C GLY A 717 -2.54 -20.86 4.67
N SER A 718 -3.37 -19.85 4.98
CA SER A 718 -4.34 -19.21 4.05
C SER A 718 -3.74 -18.69 2.73
N LEU A 719 -2.45 -18.37 2.71
CA LEU A 719 -1.76 -17.83 1.54
C LEU A 719 -0.81 -18.86 0.90
N SER A 720 -0.84 -20.10 1.37
CA SER A 720 -0.14 -21.21 0.71
C SER A 720 -1.00 -21.75 -0.43
N THR A 721 -0.74 -21.27 -1.65
CA THR A 721 -1.42 -21.77 -2.85
C THR A 721 -1.18 -23.26 -3.06
N PHE A 722 0.02 -23.74 -2.74
CA PHE A 722 0.39 -25.14 -2.84
C PHE A 722 -0.34 -26.02 -1.80
N GLY A 723 -0.47 -25.54 -0.56
CA GLY A 723 -1.26 -26.19 0.48
C GLY A 723 -2.74 -26.25 0.14
N LEU A 724 -3.31 -25.17 -0.39
CA LEU A 724 -4.70 -25.11 -0.84
C LEU A 724 -4.96 -26.03 -2.05
N GLU A 725 -4.07 -26.04 -3.04
CA GLU A 725 -4.16 -26.95 -4.19
C GLU A 725 -4.07 -28.42 -3.77
N ALA A 726 -3.20 -28.74 -2.80
CA ALA A 726 -3.10 -30.10 -2.26
C ALA A 726 -4.36 -30.55 -1.50
N ILE A 727 -5.00 -29.67 -0.74
CA ILE A 727 -6.28 -29.98 -0.09
C ILE A 727 -7.34 -30.26 -1.15
N PHE A 728 -7.47 -29.39 -2.14
CA PHE A 728 -8.43 -29.58 -3.23
C PHE A 728 -8.24 -30.93 -3.94
N HIS A 729 -7.00 -31.28 -4.33
CA HIS A 729 -6.73 -32.54 -5.03
C HIS A 729 -6.84 -33.78 -4.15
N ALA A 730 -6.50 -33.69 -2.88
CA ALA A 730 -6.71 -34.78 -1.93
C ALA A 730 -8.20 -35.14 -1.83
N ARG A 731 -9.09 -34.13 -1.88
CA ARG A 731 -10.54 -34.34 -1.90
C ARG A 731 -11.04 -35.02 -3.17
N THR A 732 -10.48 -34.69 -4.34
CA THR A 732 -10.83 -35.39 -5.60
C THR A 732 -10.34 -36.83 -5.63
N MET A 733 -9.32 -37.16 -4.83
CA MET A 733 -8.81 -38.52 -4.64
C MET A 733 -9.50 -39.30 -3.51
N GLY A 734 -10.48 -38.71 -2.80
CA GLY A 734 -11.19 -39.36 -1.70
C GLY A 734 -10.40 -39.46 -0.39
N LEU A 735 -9.33 -38.66 -0.23
CA LEU A 735 -8.51 -38.64 0.98
C LEU A 735 -9.12 -37.75 2.06
N LYS A 736 -8.76 -38.03 3.32
CA LYS A 736 -9.07 -37.16 4.46
C LYS A 736 -8.25 -35.88 4.36
N THR A 737 -8.88 -34.74 4.62
CA THR A 737 -8.17 -33.45 4.59
C THR A 737 -8.39 -32.62 5.83
N VAL A 738 -7.31 -31.99 6.28
CA VAL A 738 -7.32 -31.01 7.37
C VAL A 738 -6.59 -29.76 6.90
N PHE A 739 -7.08 -28.59 7.30
CA PHE A 739 -6.42 -27.33 6.99
C PHE A 739 -6.14 -26.54 8.27
N THR A 740 -4.89 -26.16 8.53
CA THR A 740 -4.56 -25.25 9.63
C THR A 740 -4.37 -23.82 9.11
N ASP A 741 -5.20 -22.89 9.61
CA ASP A 741 -5.07 -21.47 9.32
C ASP A 741 -4.26 -20.74 10.41
N HIS A 742 -3.23 -20.03 9.96
CA HIS A 742 -2.33 -19.24 10.80
C HIS A 742 -2.49 -17.73 10.59
N SER A 743 -3.46 -17.28 9.78
CA SER A 743 -3.55 -15.89 9.30
C SER A 743 -4.89 -15.22 9.61
N LEU A 744 -4.82 -13.97 10.09
CA LEU A 744 -5.96 -13.04 10.09
C LEU A 744 -5.88 -12.14 8.86
N LEU A 745 -6.83 -12.29 7.93
CA LEU A 745 -6.93 -11.42 6.75
C LEU A 745 -8.20 -10.57 6.81
N GLY A 746 -8.12 -9.36 6.25
CA GLY A 746 -9.25 -8.45 6.12
C GLY A 746 -10.19 -8.80 4.97
N PHE A 747 -11.24 -8.00 4.81
CA PHE A 747 -12.23 -8.14 3.72
C PHE A 747 -12.19 -7.01 2.69
N ALA A 748 -11.49 -5.89 2.99
CA ALA A 748 -11.63 -4.65 2.25
C ALA A 748 -10.62 -4.48 1.10
N ASP A 749 -9.43 -5.06 1.21
CA ASP A 749 -8.42 -4.93 0.15
C ASP A 749 -8.67 -5.93 -0.98
N MET A 750 -8.52 -5.48 -2.23
CA MET A 750 -8.73 -6.30 -3.42
C MET A 750 -7.93 -7.61 -3.37
N GLY A 751 -6.67 -7.57 -2.91
CA GLY A 751 -5.86 -8.79 -2.73
C GLY A 751 -6.44 -9.78 -1.71
N PHE A 752 -7.02 -9.29 -0.61
CA PHE A 752 -7.69 -10.14 0.36
C PHE A 752 -9.04 -10.67 -0.16
N ILE A 753 -9.77 -9.90 -0.96
CA ILE A 753 -11.01 -10.38 -1.60
C ILE A 753 -10.73 -11.59 -2.49
N TRP A 754 -9.72 -11.50 -3.37
CA TRP A 754 -9.32 -12.61 -4.23
C TRP A 754 -8.80 -13.81 -3.42
N GLY A 755 -7.93 -13.55 -2.43
CA GLY A 755 -7.43 -14.59 -1.53
C GLY A 755 -8.54 -15.31 -0.76
N ASN A 756 -9.54 -14.59 -0.26
CA ASN A 756 -10.69 -15.16 0.44
C ASN A 756 -11.57 -16.00 -0.47
N LYS A 757 -11.75 -15.60 -1.74
CA LYS A 757 -12.45 -16.42 -2.74
C LYS A 757 -11.70 -17.72 -3.05
N ALA A 758 -10.37 -17.64 -3.21
CA ALA A 758 -9.53 -18.81 -3.45
C ALA A 758 -9.53 -19.77 -2.24
N LEU A 759 -9.46 -19.22 -1.03
CA LEU A 759 -9.61 -19.98 0.22
C LEU A 759 -10.98 -20.68 0.26
N LYS A 760 -12.07 -19.92 0.15
CA LYS A 760 -13.45 -20.46 0.13
C LYS A 760 -13.61 -21.60 -0.88
N PHE A 761 -13.03 -21.46 -2.07
CA PHE A 761 -13.03 -22.52 -3.07
C PHE A 761 -12.22 -23.74 -2.60
N ALA A 762 -10.94 -23.57 -2.27
CA ALA A 762 -10.03 -24.69 -2.00
C ALA A 762 -10.42 -25.50 -0.75
N ILE A 763 -10.94 -24.83 0.29
CA ILE A 763 -11.34 -25.49 1.55
C ILE A 763 -12.86 -25.70 1.68
N GLY A 764 -13.66 -25.42 0.65
CA GLY A 764 -15.12 -25.58 0.70
C GLY A 764 -15.60 -27.02 0.98
N ASP A 765 -14.83 -28.02 0.54
CA ASP A 765 -15.08 -29.45 0.84
C ASP A 765 -13.99 -30.04 1.76
N VAL A 766 -13.30 -29.22 2.55
CA VAL A 766 -12.32 -29.72 3.53
C VAL A 766 -13.02 -30.57 4.59
N GLY A 767 -12.31 -31.59 5.09
CA GLY A 767 -12.82 -32.41 6.19
C GLY A 767 -12.96 -31.61 7.48
N HIS A 768 -11.87 -30.98 7.90
CA HIS A 768 -11.85 -30.13 9.10
C HIS A 768 -10.83 -29.00 9.00
N VAL A 769 -11.08 -27.91 9.72
CA VAL A 769 -10.20 -26.74 9.82
C VAL A 769 -9.73 -26.57 11.25
N ILE A 770 -8.43 -26.33 11.42
CA ILE A 770 -7.82 -25.96 12.69
C ILE A 770 -7.43 -24.48 12.60
N CYS A 771 -7.83 -23.69 13.59
CA CYS A 771 -7.43 -22.29 13.72
C CYS A 771 -6.60 -22.12 14.99
N VAL A 772 -5.60 -21.24 14.93
CA VAL A 772 -4.69 -21.01 16.08
C VAL A 772 -5.31 -20.19 17.22
N SER A 773 -6.47 -19.58 16.99
CA SER A 773 -7.22 -18.78 17.98
C SER A 773 -8.72 -18.79 17.68
N HIS A 774 -9.55 -18.42 18.66
CA HIS A 774 -10.99 -18.22 18.46
C HIS A 774 -11.27 -17.07 17.50
N THR A 775 -10.53 -15.96 17.61
CA THR A 775 -10.62 -14.88 16.62
C THR A 775 -10.28 -15.37 15.21
N CYS A 776 -9.26 -16.24 15.06
CA CYS A 776 -8.95 -16.86 13.78
C CYS A 776 -10.07 -17.78 13.31
N LYS A 777 -10.68 -18.58 14.19
CA LYS A 777 -11.84 -19.43 13.86
C LYS A 777 -12.99 -18.61 13.29
N GLU A 778 -13.36 -17.50 13.94
CA GLU A 778 -14.42 -16.61 13.43
C GLU A 778 -14.05 -16.00 12.07
N ASN A 779 -12.81 -15.50 11.93
CA ASN A 779 -12.34 -14.92 10.68
C ASN A 779 -12.33 -15.94 9.53
N THR A 780 -11.83 -17.15 9.75
CA THR A 780 -11.75 -18.21 8.74
C THR A 780 -13.13 -18.75 8.38
N ALA A 781 -14.02 -18.99 9.36
CA ALA A 781 -15.40 -19.43 9.11
C ALA A 781 -16.14 -18.44 8.20
N LEU A 782 -16.00 -17.13 8.45
CA LEU A 782 -16.55 -16.08 7.60
C LEU A 782 -15.93 -16.06 6.20
N ARG A 783 -14.59 -16.01 6.12
CA ARG A 783 -13.86 -15.86 4.85
C ARG A 783 -14.08 -17.03 3.91
N ALA A 784 -14.11 -18.24 4.47
CA ALA A 784 -14.30 -19.47 3.71
C ALA A 784 -15.77 -19.89 3.60
N SER A 785 -16.69 -19.25 4.34
CA SER A 785 -18.09 -19.69 4.47
C SER A 785 -18.19 -21.18 4.86
N ILE A 786 -17.37 -21.58 5.82
CA ILE A 786 -17.36 -22.94 6.36
C ILE A 786 -18.15 -22.97 7.66
N GLU A 787 -18.88 -24.06 7.84
CA GLU A 787 -19.70 -24.29 9.01
C GLU A 787 -18.86 -24.32 10.31
N PRO A 788 -19.25 -23.58 11.37
CA PRO A 788 -18.43 -23.43 12.57
C PRO A 788 -18.07 -24.72 13.32
N TRP A 789 -18.82 -25.81 13.15
CA TRP A 789 -18.53 -27.11 13.77
C TRP A 789 -17.40 -27.88 13.06
N LYS A 790 -17.12 -27.56 11.79
CA LYS A 790 -15.95 -28.07 11.05
C LYS A 790 -14.67 -27.30 11.35
N VAL A 791 -14.72 -26.36 12.30
CA VAL A 791 -13.58 -25.53 12.67
C VAL A 791 -13.28 -25.70 14.16
N SER A 792 -12.09 -26.17 14.50
CA SER A 792 -11.61 -26.27 15.90
C SER A 792 -10.50 -25.28 16.18
N VAL A 793 -10.35 -24.88 17.44
CA VAL A 793 -9.23 -24.05 17.88
C VAL A 793 -8.16 -24.93 18.52
N ILE A 794 -6.97 -24.95 17.93
CA ILE A 794 -5.78 -25.59 18.51
C ILE A 794 -4.64 -24.57 18.43
N PRO A 795 -4.18 -24.03 19.57
CA PRO A 795 -3.18 -22.98 19.59
C PRO A 795 -1.82 -23.48 19.15
N ASN A 796 -0.92 -22.55 18.82
CA ASN A 796 0.48 -22.89 18.61
C ASN A 796 1.15 -23.23 19.95
N ALA A 797 2.22 -24.02 19.91
CA ALA A 797 3.03 -24.36 21.08
C ALA A 797 4.42 -23.71 21.02
N VAL A 798 5.09 -23.72 22.17
CA VAL A 798 6.48 -23.27 22.33
C VAL A 798 7.34 -24.41 22.87
N ILE A 799 8.63 -24.39 22.57
CA ILE A 799 9.58 -25.29 23.25
C ILE A 799 10.04 -24.55 24.50
N SER A 800 9.30 -24.69 25.60
CA SER A 800 9.58 -23.90 26.82
C SER A 800 11.02 -24.08 27.32
N LYS A 801 11.63 -25.25 27.12
CA LYS A 801 13.05 -25.50 27.48
C LYS A 801 14.02 -24.52 26.82
N ASP A 802 13.71 -24.04 25.63
CA ASP A 802 14.53 -23.07 24.89
C ASP A 802 14.28 -21.63 25.36
N PHE A 803 13.28 -21.41 26.20
CA PHE A 803 12.83 -20.11 26.71
C PHE A 803 12.66 -20.16 28.24
N GLN A 804 13.75 -20.49 28.95
CA GLN A 804 13.79 -20.46 30.41
C GLN A 804 14.26 -19.10 30.95
N PRO A 805 13.75 -18.65 32.11
CA PRO A 805 14.32 -17.48 32.79
C PRO A 805 15.80 -17.71 33.12
N ASP A 806 16.59 -16.64 33.21
CA ASP A 806 17.99 -16.73 33.65
C ASP A 806 18.06 -16.77 35.19
N LEU A 807 18.14 -17.97 35.74
CA LEU A 807 18.24 -18.22 37.18
C LEU A 807 19.54 -17.65 37.80
N HIS A 808 20.60 -17.43 37.02
CA HIS A 808 21.88 -16.93 37.53
C HIS A 808 21.95 -15.39 37.59
N SER A 809 21.04 -14.68 36.90
CA SER A 809 20.92 -13.22 36.97
C SER A 809 20.17 -12.72 38.21
N GLY A 810 19.54 -13.62 38.97
CA GLY A 810 18.55 -13.32 40.01
C GLY A 810 19.06 -12.63 41.29
N ASN A 811 20.32 -12.21 41.38
CA ASN A 811 20.87 -11.54 42.57
C ASN A 811 21.65 -10.25 42.29
N ASN A 812 21.77 -9.79 41.04
CA ASN A 812 22.63 -8.64 40.69
C ASN A 812 22.03 -7.66 39.66
N LYS A 813 20.72 -7.71 39.39
CA LYS A 813 20.06 -6.58 38.73
C LYS A 813 19.78 -5.53 39.78
N SER A 814 20.46 -4.39 39.70
CA SER A 814 20.13 -3.25 40.55
C SER A 814 18.64 -2.94 40.37
N ASN A 815 17.85 -3.01 41.45
CA ASN A 815 16.40 -2.75 41.49
C ASN A 815 15.96 -1.37 40.97
N ASP A 816 16.90 -0.58 40.44
CA ASP A 816 16.66 0.80 40.05
C ASP A 816 16.24 0.93 38.58
N VAL A 817 16.76 0.12 37.65
CA VAL A 817 16.53 0.32 36.20
C VAL A 817 15.74 -0.84 35.57
N ILE A 818 14.60 -0.54 34.96
CA ILE A 818 13.77 -1.50 34.23
C ILE A 818 14.17 -1.54 32.75
N THR A 819 14.33 -2.72 32.20
CA THR A 819 14.62 -2.94 30.78
C THR A 819 13.42 -3.53 30.06
N ILE A 820 12.94 -2.83 29.04
CA ILE A 820 11.85 -3.25 28.15
C ILE A 820 12.44 -3.86 26.89
N VAL A 821 12.06 -5.09 26.60
CA VAL A 821 12.51 -5.84 25.42
C VAL A 821 11.43 -5.81 24.34
N VAL A 822 11.85 -5.60 23.10
CA VAL A 822 11.00 -5.66 21.91
C VAL A 822 11.68 -6.56 20.89
N ILE A 823 11.03 -7.65 20.47
CA ILE A 823 11.54 -8.57 19.46
C ILE A 823 10.49 -8.75 18.37
N THR A 824 10.67 -8.09 17.23
CA THR A 824 9.68 -8.14 16.15
C THR A 824 10.28 -7.75 14.80
N ARG A 825 9.68 -8.20 13.71
CA ARG A 825 9.97 -7.63 12.39
C ARG A 825 9.53 -6.16 12.38
N LEU A 826 10.40 -5.26 11.97
CA LEU A 826 10.14 -3.81 11.96
C LEU A 826 9.32 -3.42 10.71
N PHE A 827 8.07 -3.88 10.69
CA PHE A 827 7.08 -3.60 9.66
C PHE A 827 5.91 -2.78 10.24
N PRO A 828 5.18 -2.00 9.40
CA PRO A 828 4.06 -1.20 9.86
C PRO A 828 2.98 -2.00 10.60
N ASN A 829 2.59 -3.17 10.08
CA ASN A 829 1.59 -4.03 10.71
C ASN A 829 2.05 -4.64 12.05
N LYS A 830 3.35 -4.59 12.35
CA LYS A 830 3.94 -5.01 13.62
C LYS A 830 4.12 -3.86 14.61
N GLY A 831 3.58 -2.68 14.31
CA GLY A 831 3.58 -1.54 15.23
C GLY A 831 4.91 -0.79 15.29
N ALA A 832 5.78 -0.95 14.28
CA ALA A 832 7.05 -0.23 14.27
C ALA A 832 6.86 1.29 14.31
N ASP A 833 5.83 1.82 13.64
CA ASP A 833 5.51 3.26 13.72
C ASP A 833 5.11 3.67 15.14
N LEU A 834 4.31 2.86 15.85
CA LEU A 834 3.95 3.09 17.24
C LEU A 834 5.18 3.10 18.16
N LEU A 835 6.12 2.16 17.96
CA LEU A 835 7.38 2.13 18.72
C LEU A 835 8.15 3.45 18.64
N THR A 836 8.27 4.05 17.43
CA THR A 836 8.98 5.33 17.28
C THR A 836 8.33 6.47 18.05
N ALA A 837 7.02 6.42 18.25
CA ALA A 837 6.25 7.46 18.93
C ALA A 837 6.26 7.29 20.46
N ILE A 838 6.13 6.06 20.95
CA ILE A 838 5.96 5.78 22.38
C ILE A 838 7.29 5.73 23.15
N ILE A 839 8.37 5.23 22.54
CA ILE A 839 9.67 5.06 23.24
C ILE A 839 10.20 6.39 23.80
N PRO A 840 10.26 7.50 23.03
CA PRO A 840 10.71 8.78 23.57
C PRO A 840 9.86 9.28 24.73
N ARG A 841 8.53 9.05 24.67
CA ARG A 841 7.59 9.48 25.71
C ARG A 841 7.81 8.70 27.01
N ILE A 842 7.97 7.38 26.91
CA ILE A 842 8.22 6.52 28.08
C ILE A 842 9.58 6.85 28.71
N CYS A 843 10.63 7.00 27.90
CA CYS A 843 11.96 7.39 28.40
C CYS A 843 11.97 8.77 29.07
N LEU A 844 11.16 9.72 28.57
CA LEU A 844 11.01 11.04 29.16
C LEU A 844 10.24 11.00 30.49
N SER A 845 9.19 10.19 30.57
CA SER A 845 8.36 10.03 31.78
C SER A 845 9.07 9.25 32.88
N ASN A 846 9.94 8.28 32.54
CA ASN A 846 10.67 7.48 33.50
C ASN A 846 12.19 7.44 33.20
N PRO A 847 13.02 8.14 34.00
CA PRO A 847 14.46 8.20 33.77
C PRO A 847 15.18 6.90 34.14
N LYS A 848 14.50 5.85 34.60
CA LYS A 848 15.10 4.56 34.94
C LYS A 848 14.59 3.41 34.05
N VAL A 849 14.38 3.69 32.76
CA VAL A 849 13.87 2.71 31.78
C VAL A 849 14.77 2.61 30.55
N ASN A 850 15.23 1.40 30.23
CA ASN A 850 15.99 1.11 29.03
C ASN A 850 15.17 0.28 28.04
N PHE A 851 15.51 0.38 26.75
CA PHE A 851 14.91 -0.42 25.69
C PHE A 851 15.96 -1.25 24.97
N ILE A 852 15.63 -2.52 24.74
CA ILE A 852 16.37 -3.40 23.84
C ILE A 852 15.45 -3.81 22.69
N ILE A 853 15.81 -3.44 21.47
CA ILE A 853 15.00 -3.71 20.28
C ILE A 853 15.79 -4.62 19.34
N ALA A 854 15.27 -5.82 19.14
CA ALA A 854 15.77 -6.81 18.20
C ALA A 854 14.78 -7.01 17.06
N GLY A 855 15.29 -7.03 15.84
CA GLY A 855 14.50 -7.12 14.62
C GLY A 855 15.07 -6.28 13.49
N ASP A 856 14.70 -6.66 12.29
CA ASP A 856 15.00 -5.91 11.07
C ASP A 856 13.71 -5.71 10.26
N GLY A 857 13.74 -4.77 9.32
CA GLY A 857 12.61 -4.44 8.46
C GLY A 857 12.73 -3.04 7.86
N PRO A 858 11.79 -2.66 6.98
CA PRO A 858 11.80 -1.36 6.31
C PRO A 858 11.76 -0.16 7.27
N LYS A 859 11.33 -0.37 8.51
CA LYS A 859 11.25 0.65 9.56
C LYS A 859 12.47 0.72 10.48
N PHE A 860 13.55 -0.03 10.20
CA PHE A 860 14.78 0.03 10.99
C PHE A 860 15.40 1.43 10.98
N LEU A 861 15.47 2.08 9.81
CA LEU A 861 16.01 3.44 9.70
C LEU A 861 15.18 4.48 10.47
N ASP A 862 13.86 4.28 10.54
CA ASP A 862 12.97 5.15 11.33
C ASP A 862 13.27 5.03 12.84
N MET A 863 13.63 3.83 13.32
CA MET A 863 14.10 3.63 14.70
C MET A 863 15.41 4.36 14.97
N GLU A 864 16.38 4.26 14.07
CA GLU A 864 17.66 4.98 14.20
C GLU A 864 17.43 6.49 14.22
N GLN A 865 16.64 7.01 13.29
CA GLN A 865 16.31 8.44 13.25
C GLN A 865 15.60 8.91 14.52
N MET A 866 14.68 8.11 15.08
CA MET A 866 14.04 8.40 16.36
C MET A 866 15.08 8.48 17.48
N ARG A 867 15.96 7.48 17.58
CA ARG A 867 17.01 7.42 18.61
C ARG A 867 17.94 8.64 18.54
N GLU A 868 18.37 9.03 17.33
CA GLU A 868 19.25 10.20 17.13
C GLU A 868 18.52 11.52 17.41
N LYS A 869 17.27 11.66 16.95
CA LYS A 869 16.47 12.89 17.13
C LYS A 869 16.21 13.22 18.60
N PHE A 870 16.03 12.20 19.44
CA PHE A 870 15.72 12.36 20.86
C PHE A 870 16.92 12.10 21.79
N PHE A 871 18.13 11.91 21.23
CA PHE A 871 19.36 11.64 21.99
C PHE A 871 19.26 10.44 22.94
N LEU A 872 18.69 9.32 22.45
CA LEU A 872 18.41 8.12 23.23
C LEU A 872 19.44 7.00 23.04
N GLN A 873 20.66 7.29 22.58
CA GLN A 873 21.68 6.31 22.24
C GLN A 873 22.10 5.44 23.44
N GLU A 874 22.11 6.01 24.64
CA GLU A 874 22.43 5.29 25.88
C GLU A 874 21.26 4.48 26.44
N ARG A 875 20.03 4.77 25.99
CA ARG A 875 18.78 4.23 26.56
C ARG A 875 18.09 3.23 25.64
N VAL A 876 18.33 3.30 24.34
CA VAL A 876 17.67 2.46 23.32
C VAL A 876 18.74 1.72 22.52
N LYS A 877 18.90 0.44 22.82
CA LYS A 877 19.82 -0.46 22.12
C LYS A 877 19.11 -1.14 20.95
N LEU A 878 19.53 -0.81 19.73
CA LEU A 878 19.08 -1.46 18.51
C LEU A 878 20.06 -2.60 18.16
N ILE A 879 19.60 -3.85 18.20
CA ILE A 879 20.43 -5.05 17.96
C ILE A 879 20.42 -5.44 16.46
N GLY A 880 19.33 -5.18 15.75
CA GLY A 880 19.11 -5.71 14.40
C GLY A 880 18.56 -7.14 14.42
N ALA A 881 18.69 -7.87 13.31
CA ALA A 881 18.20 -9.24 13.21
C ALA A 881 18.95 -10.18 14.17
N VAL A 882 18.19 -10.99 14.92
CA VAL A 882 18.72 -11.96 15.91
C VAL A 882 18.33 -13.37 15.45
N LYS A 883 19.27 -14.32 15.56
CA LYS A 883 18.99 -15.72 15.26
C LYS A 883 18.04 -16.31 16.30
N HIS A 884 17.18 -17.24 15.91
CA HIS A 884 16.20 -17.84 16.82
C HIS A 884 16.82 -18.39 18.11
N GLU A 885 17.96 -19.07 18.01
CA GLU A 885 18.72 -19.62 19.15
C GLU A 885 19.23 -18.55 20.15
N GLU A 886 19.37 -17.31 19.70
CA GLU A 886 19.84 -16.17 20.52
C GLU A 886 18.68 -15.33 21.07
N VAL A 887 17.43 -15.59 20.65
CA VAL A 887 16.25 -14.81 21.08
C VAL A 887 16.10 -14.84 22.59
N ARG A 888 16.27 -16.02 23.21
CA ARG A 888 16.24 -16.17 24.68
C ARG A 888 17.24 -15.24 25.35
N ASN A 889 18.48 -15.17 24.85
CA ASN A 889 19.54 -14.36 25.44
C ASN A 889 19.20 -12.86 25.43
N VAL A 890 18.38 -12.42 24.47
CA VAL A 890 17.87 -11.04 24.42
C VAL A 890 16.67 -10.86 25.35
N MET A 891 15.74 -11.81 25.37
CA MET A 891 14.56 -11.75 26.25
C MET A 891 14.96 -11.67 27.72
N THR A 892 15.86 -12.53 28.20
CA THR A 892 16.26 -12.58 29.62
C THR A 892 16.99 -11.32 30.12
N GLN A 893 17.38 -10.40 29.22
CA GLN A 893 17.97 -9.11 29.61
C GLN A 893 16.95 -8.12 30.17
N GLY A 894 15.65 -8.32 29.94
CA GLY A 894 14.60 -7.41 30.43
C GLY A 894 13.61 -8.03 31.40
N GLU A 895 12.75 -7.17 31.92
CA GLU A 895 11.68 -7.49 32.85
C GLU A 895 10.30 -7.38 32.19
N ILE A 896 10.18 -6.53 31.17
CA ILE A 896 8.93 -6.29 30.43
C ILE A 896 9.16 -6.58 28.95
N TYR A 897 8.23 -7.28 28.32
CA TYR A 897 8.19 -7.46 26.88
C TYR A 897 7.08 -6.60 26.26
N LEU A 898 7.43 -5.73 25.31
CA LEU A 898 6.49 -4.83 24.66
C LEU A 898 6.17 -5.28 23.23
N HIS A 899 4.90 -5.58 22.97
CA HIS A 899 4.41 -6.10 21.69
C HIS A 899 3.27 -5.23 21.10
N PRO A 900 3.60 -4.16 20.34
CA PRO A 900 2.63 -3.17 19.87
C PRO A 900 1.99 -3.52 18.52
N SER A 901 1.75 -4.81 18.24
CA SER A 901 1.29 -5.26 16.92
C SER A 901 -0.08 -4.67 16.55
N LEU A 902 -0.35 -4.44 15.27
CA LEU A 902 -1.68 -3.99 14.82
C LEU A 902 -2.59 -5.14 14.41
N THR A 903 -2.02 -6.33 14.19
CA THR A 903 -2.76 -7.54 13.83
C THR A 903 -1.94 -8.77 14.21
N GLU A 904 -2.54 -9.66 14.99
CA GLU A 904 -1.96 -10.96 15.30
C GLU A 904 -3.00 -12.07 15.41
N ALA A 905 -2.69 -13.23 14.82
CA ALA A 905 -3.53 -14.41 14.95
C ALA A 905 -3.35 -15.10 16.30
N PHE A 906 -2.10 -15.23 16.76
CA PHE A 906 -1.75 -15.88 18.03
C PHE A 906 -0.53 -15.22 18.69
N GLY A 907 0.48 -14.80 17.92
CA GLY A 907 1.66 -14.13 18.46
C GLY A 907 2.55 -15.02 19.35
N THR A 908 3.16 -16.07 18.80
CA THR A 908 4.00 -17.02 19.59
C THR A 908 5.07 -16.34 20.45
N VAL A 909 5.61 -15.20 19.99
CA VAL A 909 6.64 -14.44 20.71
C VAL A 909 6.16 -13.92 22.09
N ILE A 910 4.86 -13.64 22.28
CA ILE A 910 4.37 -13.25 23.63
C ILE A 910 4.43 -14.44 24.60
N VAL A 911 4.18 -15.66 24.11
CA VAL A 911 4.31 -16.89 24.90
C VAL A 911 5.78 -17.18 25.21
N GLU A 912 6.68 -17.00 24.24
CA GLU A 912 8.13 -17.12 24.44
C GLU A 912 8.65 -16.13 25.49
N ALA A 913 8.19 -14.87 25.44
CA ALA A 913 8.56 -13.83 26.40
C ALA A 913 8.05 -14.14 27.82
N ALA A 914 6.79 -14.53 27.96
CA ALA A 914 6.24 -14.96 29.24
C ALA A 914 6.96 -16.21 29.78
N SER A 915 7.32 -17.16 28.92
CA SER A 915 8.13 -18.34 29.30
C SER A 915 9.50 -17.94 29.87
N CYS A 916 10.10 -16.85 29.38
CA CYS A 916 11.34 -16.29 29.90
C CYS A 916 11.17 -15.49 31.20
N GLY A 917 9.95 -15.37 31.74
CA GLY A 917 9.66 -14.64 32.98
C GLY A 917 9.45 -13.13 32.80
N LEU A 918 9.19 -12.65 31.58
CA LEU A 918 8.90 -11.24 31.33
C LEU A 918 7.40 -10.98 31.47
N TYR A 919 7.06 -9.82 32.03
CA TYR A 919 5.68 -9.33 32.00
C TYR A 919 5.36 -8.72 30.65
N VAL A 920 4.23 -9.11 30.06
CA VAL A 920 3.93 -8.76 28.67
C VAL A 920 3.01 -7.53 28.61
N VAL A 921 3.42 -6.50 27.89
CA VAL A 921 2.56 -5.38 27.50
C VAL A 921 2.27 -5.49 26.02
N THR A 922 1.01 -5.58 25.64
CA THR A 922 0.63 -5.83 24.25
C THR A 922 -0.65 -5.12 23.85
N THR A 923 -0.84 -4.89 22.56
CA THR A 923 -2.08 -4.37 22.01
C THR A 923 -3.19 -5.41 22.00
N LYS A 924 -4.42 -4.98 22.27
CA LYS A 924 -5.62 -5.81 22.31
C LYS A 924 -6.16 -6.07 20.89
N VAL A 925 -5.38 -6.76 20.06
CA VAL A 925 -5.73 -7.01 18.65
C VAL A 925 -5.80 -8.50 18.33
N GLY A 926 -6.68 -8.86 17.39
CA GLY A 926 -6.78 -10.22 16.84
C GLY A 926 -6.99 -11.29 17.91
N GLY A 927 -6.17 -12.34 17.90
CA GLY A 927 -6.21 -13.43 18.88
C GLY A 927 -5.30 -13.23 20.10
N ILE A 928 -4.66 -12.07 20.28
CA ILE A 928 -3.78 -11.84 21.44
C ILE A 928 -4.48 -11.96 22.81
N PRO A 929 -5.72 -11.46 23.00
CA PRO A 929 -6.38 -11.48 24.32
C PRO A 929 -6.66 -12.87 24.90
N GLU A 930 -6.62 -13.93 24.08
CA GLU A 930 -6.87 -15.32 24.50
C GLU A 930 -5.59 -16.13 24.75
N VAL A 931 -4.41 -15.57 24.46
CA VAL A 931 -3.14 -16.31 24.45
C VAL A 931 -2.50 -16.39 25.84
N LEU A 932 -2.56 -15.33 26.63
CA LEU A 932 -2.00 -15.33 27.98
C LEU A 932 -3.03 -14.81 28.98
N PRO A 933 -3.04 -15.34 30.21
CA PRO A 933 -3.94 -14.88 31.26
C PRO A 933 -3.59 -13.47 31.73
N SER A 934 -4.58 -12.74 32.24
CA SER A 934 -4.46 -11.32 32.60
C SER A 934 -3.41 -11.02 33.69
N ASN A 935 -2.99 -12.02 34.48
CA ASN A 935 -1.91 -11.86 35.45
C ASN A 935 -0.50 -11.82 34.81
N MET A 936 -0.37 -12.23 33.54
CA MET A 936 0.90 -12.20 32.79
C MET A 936 0.96 -11.06 31.77
N THR A 937 -0.19 -10.42 31.48
CA THR A 937 -0.33 -9.46 30.39
C THR A 937 -1.09 -8.21 30.79
N SER A 938 -0.64 -7.04 30.31
CA SER A 938 -1.45 -5.82 30.23
C SER A 938 -1.81 -5.50 28.78
N PHE A 939 -3.08 -5.23 28.55
CA PHE A 939 -3.62 -4.94 27.22
C PHE A 939 -3.82 -3.44 27.03
N ALA A 940 -3.24 -2.91 25.96
CA ALA A 940 -3.44 -1.54 25.50
C ALA A 940 -4.30 -1.52 24.23
N GLU A 941 -5.03 -0.44 23.98
CA GLU A 941 -5.57 -0.18 22.65
C GLU A 941 -4.41 0.12 21.67
N PRO A 942 -4.55 -0.15 20.35
CA PRO A 942 -3.50 0.08 19.34
C PRO A 942 -3.30 1.57 19.01
N GLU A 943 -3.18 2.40 20.05
CA GLU A 943 -3.02 3.84 20.02
C GLU A 943 -1.82 4.24 20.90
N GLU A 944 -1.14 5.33 20.52
CA GLU A 944 0.07 5.77 21.22
C GLU A 944 -0.16 6.05 22.71
N ASP A 945 -1.25 6.77 23.05
CA ASP A 945 -1.53 7.18 24.43
C ASP A 945 -1.82 5.98 25.33
N SER A 946 -2.66 5.04 24.87
CA SER A 946 -2.99 3.83 25.61
C SER A 946 -1.76 2.93 25.83
N LEU A 947 -0.90 2.79 24.82
CA LEU A 947 0.36 2.03 24.95
C LEU A 947 1.32 2.68 25.95
N VAL A 948 1.46 4.00 25.93
CA VAL A 948 2.31 4.72 26.90
C VAL A 948 1.77 4.53 28.32
N GLU A 949 0.48 4.76 28.55
CA GLU A 949 -0.16 4.61 29.86
C GLU A 949 -0.01 3.17 30.38
N THR A 950 -0.35 2.18 29.56
CA THR A 950 -0.27 0.75 29.94
C THR A 950 1.17 0.32 30.20
N THR A 951 2.13 0.82 29.43
CA THR A 951 3.55 0.50 29.65
C THR A 951 4.06 1.13 30.95
N LEU A 952 3.66 2.37 31.26
CA LEU A 952 4.01 3.02 32.52
C LEU A 952 3.38 2.33 33.74
N ASP A 953 2.12 1.91 33.63
CA ASP A 953 1.44 1.09 34.65
C ASP A 953 2.17 -0.25 34.88
N ALA A 954 2.55 -0.94 33.80
CA ALA A 954 3.32 -2.18 33.88
C ALA A 954 4.70 -1.98 34.54
N ILE A 955 5.38 -0.87 34.25
CA ILE A 955 6.64 -0.51 34.94
C ILE A 955 6.39 -0.37 36.45
N ASN A 956 5.33 0.34 36.86
CA ASN A 956 5.00 0.53 38.27
C ASN A 956 4.66 -0.79 38.97
N LYS A 957 3.91 -1.69 38.31
CA LYS A 957 3.55 -3.02 38.83
C LYS A 957 4.77 -3.89 39.09
N ILE A 958 5.75 -3.87 38.18
CA ILE A 958 7.00 -4.61 38.35
C ILE A 958 7.86 -3.98 39.45
N GLN A 959 7.97 -2.65 39.50
CA GLN A 959 8.76 -1.95 40.52
C GLN A 959 8.18 -2.10 41.94
N SER A 960 6.85 -2.16 42.07
CA SER A 960 6.16 -2.36 43.35
C SER A 960 6.13 -3.82 43.80
N GLY A 961 6.49 -4.76 42.93
CA GLY A 961 6.40 -6.20 43.19
C GLY A 961 4.96 -6.73 43.22
N GLU A 962 4.00 -6.02 42.63
CA GLU A 962 2.60 -6.46 42.51
C GLU A 962 2.48 -7.72 41.63
N VAL A 963 3.36 -7.86 40.64
CA VAL A 963 3.39 -8.99 39.71
C VAL A 963 4.53 -9.94 40.06
N ASP A 964 4.18 -11.18 40.38
CA ASP A 964 5.14 -12.29 40.55
C ASP A 964 5.35 -13.02 39.22
N THR A 965 6.53 -12.86 38.62
CA THR A 965 6.89 -13.51 37.35
C THR A 965 7.54 -14.88 37.51
N SER A 966 7.85 -15.31 38.74
CA SER A 966 8.61 -16.54 39.01
C SER A 966 7.92 -17.82 38.48
N ASN A 967 6.59 -17.83 38.51
CA ASN A 967 5.76 -18.98 38.11
C ASN A 967 5.33 -18.95 36.62
N PHE A 968 5.74 -17.93 35.85
CA PHE A 968 5.28 -17.76 34.46
C PHE A 968 5.78 -18.90 33.58
N HIS A 969 7.04 -19.29 33.71
CA HIS A 969 7.65 -20.38 32.96
C HIS A 969 6.89 -21.71 33.11
N ASP A 970 6.66 -22.13 34.35
CA ASP A 970 6.01 -23.40 34.67
C ASP A 970 4.55 -23.41 34.21
N SER A 971 3.87 -22.27 34.27
CA SER A 971 2.51 -22.12 33.79
C SER A 971 2.45 -22.21 32.26
N VAL A 972 3.31 -21.47 31.55
CA VAL A 972 3.37 -21.47 30.08
C VAL A 972 3.74 -22.85 29.53
N SER A 973 4.69 -23.55 30.16
CA SER A 973 5.11 -24.89 29.72
C SER A 973 4.01 -25.94 29.81
N LYS A 974 3.06 -25.78 30.73
CA LYS A 974 1.86 -26.62 30.85
C LYS A 974 0.78 -26.25 29.85
N MET A 975 0.62 -24.94 29.55
CA MET A 975 -0.41 -24.44 28.62
C MET A 975 -0.08 -24.75 27.16
N TYR A 976 1.19 -24.64 26.75
CA TYR A 976 1.59 -24.62 25.34
C TYR A 976 2.64 -25.69 24.99
N SER A 977 2.25 -26.96 25.09
CA SER A 977 3.12 -28.12 24.83
C SER A 977 2.86 -28.75 23.46
N TRP A 978 3.91 -28.93 22.65
CA TRP A 978 3.83 -29.64 21.37
C TRP A 978 3.26 -31.06 21.48
N SER A 979 3.43 -31.72 22.63
CA SER A 979 2.87 -33.07 22.85
C SER A 979 1.36 -33.03 23.05
N ASP A 980 0.83 -31.98 23.68
CA ASP A 980 -0.62 -31.77 23.80
C ASP A 980 -1.23 -31.37 22.46
N ILE A 981 -0.59 -30.43 21.74
CA ILE A 981 -1.03 -30.00 20.41
C ILE A 981 -1.10 -31.18 19.44
N ALA A 982 -0.08 -32.03 19.39
CA ALA A 982 -0.09 -33.21 18.51
C ALA A 982 -1.24 -34.18 18.83
N LYS A 983 -1.53 -34.43 20.12
CA LYS A 983 -2.67 -35.29 20.53
C LYS A 983 -4.02 -34.67 20.16
N ARG A 984 -4.17 -33.36 20.30
CA ARG A 984 -5.39 -32.64 19.88
C ARG A 984 -5.56 -32.66 18.37
N THR A 985 -4.47 -32.55 17.62
CA THR A 985 -4.47 -32.69 16.16
C THR A 985 -4.79 -34.14 15.74
N GLU A 986 -4.24 -35.14 16.44
CA GLU A 986 -4.58 -36.55 16.22
C GLU A 986 -6.09 -36.80 16.47
N ALA A 987 -6.66 -36.23 17.53
CA ALA A 987 -8.10 -36.33 17.78
C ALA A 987 -8.94 -35.76 16.63
N VAL A 988 -8.48 -34.68 15.98
CA VAL A 988 -9.12 -34.16 14.76
C VAL A 988 -9.02 -35.18 13.64
N TYR A 989 -7.85 -35.78 13.41
CA TYR A 989 -7.69 -36.83 12.39
C TYR A 989 -8.60 -38.04 12.60
N ASP A 990 -8.77 -38.46 13.86
CA ASP A 990 -9.66 -39.55 14.25
C ASP A 990 -11.13 -39.22 14.03
N SER A 991 -11.51 -37.95 14.21
CA SER A 991 -12.90 -37.50 14.05
C SER A 991 -13.39 -37.48 12.59
N LEU A 992 -12.49 -37.61 11.61
CA LEU A 992 -12.84 -37.55 10.19
C LEU A 992 -13.50 -38.85 9.71
N ASP A 993 -14.79 -38.78 9.37
CA ASP A 993 -15.54 -39.89 8.77
C ASP A 993 -15.35 -39.92 7.23
N LEU A 994 -14.81 -41.03 6.71
CA LEU A 994 -14.63 -41.24 5.28
C LEU A 994 -15.96 -41.36 4.51
N ASN A 995 -17.04 -41.79 5.15
CA ASN A 995 -18.34 -41.94 4.49
C ASN A 995 -18.97 -40.58 4.18
N GLU A 996 -18.88 -39.62 5.11
CA GLU A 996 -19.28 -38.23 4.87
C GLU A 996 -18.37 -37.54 3.84
N LEU A 997 -17.09 -37.89 3.85
CA LEU A 997 -16.08 -37.32 2.95
C LEU A 997 -16.16 -37.88 1.52
N ASN A 998 -16.73 -39.06 1.31
CA ASN A 998 -16.86 -39.68 -0.01
C ASN A 998 -18.23 -39.43 -0.67
N ALA A 999 -18.90 -38.33 -0.28
CA ALA A 999 -20.09 -37.84 -0.95
C ALA A 999 -19.93 -37.84 -2.49
N PRO A 1000 -20.98 -38.22 -3.25
CA PRO A 1000 -20.94 -38.26 -4.70
C PRO A 1000 -20.37 -36.98 -5.31
N LEU A 1001 -19.58 -37.11 -6.39
CA LEU A 1001 -18.96 -35.96 -7.08
C LEU A 1001 -19.98 -34.87 -7.43
N ILE A 1002 -21.22 -35.25 -7.76
CA ILE A 1002 -22.30 -34.31 -8.09
C ILE A 1002 -22.69 -33.42 -6.90
N GLU A 1003 -22.69 -33.92 -5.67
CA GLU A 1003 -22.98 -33.14 -4.48
C GLU A 1003 -21.83 -32.17 -4.19
N LYS A 1004 -20.58 -32.61 -4.39
CA LYS A 1004 -19.39 -31.76 -4.28
C LYS A 1004 -19.42 -30.63 -5.31
N LEU A 1005 -19.73 -30.95 -6.57
CA LEU A 1005 -19.87 -29.97 -7.65
C LEU A 1005 -21.03 -28.98 -7.40
N SER A 1006 -22.16 -29.44 -6.85
CA SER A 1006 -23.27 -28.54 -6.50
C SER A 1006 -22.89 -27.50 -5.44
N LYS A 1007 -22.03 -27.86 -4.48
CA LYS A 1007 -21.49 -26.92 -3.48
C LYS A 1007 -20.64 -25.86 -4.16
N PHE A 1008 -19.75 -26.24 -5.08
CA PHE A 1008 -18.94 -25.29 -5.85
C PHE A 1008 -19.77 -24.36 -6.72
N TYR A 1009 -20.84 -24.87 -7.35
CA TYR A 1009 -21.79 -24.08 -8.14
C TYR A 1009 -22.46 -22.98 -7.31
N SER A 1010 -22.79 -23.26 -6.05
CA SER A 1010 -23.40 -22.30 -5.12
C SER A 1010 -22.49 -21.12 -4.73
N TYR A 1011 -21.19 -21.20 -5.02
CA TYR A 1011 -20.22 -20.15 -4.65
C TYR A 1011 -20.10 -18.99 -5.67
N GLY A 1012 -20.88 -19.01 -6.76
CA GLY A 1012 -21.15 -17.85 -7.61
C GLY A 1012 -20.88 -18.05 -9.11
N LEU A 1013 -21.30 -17.07 -9.92
CA LEU A 1013 -21.32 -17.13 -11.39
C LEU A 1013 -19.98 -17.37 -12.09
N ILE A 1014 -18.84 -17.08 -11.45
CA ILE A 1014 -17.49 -17.26 -12.01
C ILE A 1014 -16.81 -18.47 -11.38
N ALA A 1015 -16.76 -18.54 -10.04
CA ALA A 1015 -16.15 -19.66 -9.32
C ALA A 1015 -16.88 -20.99 -9.54
N GLY A 1016 -18.21 -20.96 -9.70
CA GLY A 1016 -19.03 -22.12 -10.00
C GLY A 1016 -19.29 -22.37 -11.49
N LYS A 1017 -18.75 -21.56 -12.42
CA LYS A 1017 -18.81 -21.80 -13.88
C LYS A 1017 -17.44 -22.04 -14.52
N LEU A 1018 -16.34 -21.60 -13.91
CA LEU A 1018 -14.98 -22.01 -14.31
C LEU A 1018 -14.71 -23.49 -13.99
N PHE A 1019 -15.56 -24.12 -13.18
CA PHE A 1019 -15.54 -25.53 -12.82
C PHE A 1019 -16.95 -26.12 -12.89
#